data_AF-A0A932E4V4-F1
#
_entry.id   AF-A0A932E4V4-F1
#
_cell.length_a   1.000
_cell.length_b   1.000
_cell.length_c   1.000
_cell.angle_alpha   90.00
_cell.angle_beta   90.00
_cell.angle_gamma   90.00
#
_symmetry.space_group_name_H-M   'P 1'
#
loop_
_entity.id
_entity.type
_entity.pdbx_description
1 polymer ?
#
loop_
_entity_poly.entity_id
_entity_poly.type
_entity_poly.pdbx_seq_one_letter_code
_entity_poly.pdbx_strand_id
1 'polypeptide(L)'
;MLTSATPQHRRHRWRILSASLFWAVSALTARPDVTLTPTGTPQIWQHTEFVIQGVPESANNFDPDKIRLDAVVTTPSGRQLVVPAYWTEGFTGTIANGEERIQPDGSSGWRLRLTPTEAGEHKLTLQLGRNAQTPQPVAESRFTVTGSAPQGQHGWVRIADDRLYFETSDGNPLRLIGENTCWAQRGGTFEYERWFEAMQRSGQNFARLWMCPWWLGIEQAKDSLVRYNMDAAHRLDRIFELAEKHGIYLMLCLEFHGMFQVDNPHWGGSGNWWPRNPYHVDNGGTCRNPNDFFTDKDARHNYQKRLRYLIARYSANPRLLAWQFFNEIDNVYKPHLLQGPDVASWHQDVGHWLKAHDPYGHLVTTSLTGGSDRPEIWSLPEMDFAVYHSYGDPAPARLLAELSADFQRRYRKPMMIGEFGVDWRGWGGAIDPHMRGQRQALWSGALGGTVGAAVSWWWEEIEADNVYPVYAALSGILTRGGWHQGAWRPAKVDPQPMIAPGRVGEPLPDGGVFFGKVTLNQMGWKNLSGEAAITGALAASRASESLSAYLRGADEPARQRPLRLDACWASDASVTVHVNELNGDALLVAKIDGREVSRSPMALPPASASRRGTTDQEVVIKVPPGRHQVELSNAGSAWLYIDTLRTHGIQEAGFPDGWRYRAETVALRTADKAILYVVSPYAVFPAGAQKYRLPVQHSESVALQEWPVGRYQIRWYDPKSGREIAATEQAAQLGKLPLTVPDFEEDIAGLVEPVK
;
A
#
# COMPACT_ATOMS: atom_id res chain seq x y z
N MET A 1 80.14 43.10 -12.70
CA MET A 1 79.90 44.23 -11.77
C MET A 1 79.33 45.37 -12.59
N LEU A 2 78.26 46.08 -12.29
CA LEU A 2 77.14 46.00 -11.35
C LEU A 2 76.13 47.02 -11.94
N THR A 3 74.84 46.66 -11.97
CA THR A 3 73.65 47.56 -12.02
C THR A 3 73.52 48.65 -13.09
N SER A 4 72.38 48.66 -13.80
CA SER A 4 71.29 49.66 -13.62
C SER A 4 70.30 49.66 -14.80
N ALA A 5 69.21 50.40 -14.64
CA ALA A 5 67.86 50.11 -15.14
C ALA A 5 67.41 50.92 -16.38
N THR A 6 66.43 50.34 -17.09
CA THR A 6 65.28 50.99 -17.82
C THR A 6 65.58 51.86 -19.08
N PRO A 7 64.57 52.26 -19.88
CA PRO A 7 63.90 51.46 -20.92
C PRO A 7 63.84 52.21 -22.29
N GLN A 8 63.28 51.60 -23.35
CA GLN A 8 62.39 52.21 -24.36
C GLN A 8 62.54 51.67 -25.79
N HIS A 9 61.38 51.71 -26.47
CA HIS A 9 61.11 51.85 -27.90
C HIS A 9 60.91 50.61 -28.79
N ARG A 10 59.62 50.44 -29.11
CA ARG A 10 59.02 49.83 -30.31
C ARG A 10 59.81 50.12 -31.59
N ARG A 11 59.86 49.13 -32.51
CA ARG A 11 59.40 49.27 -33.91
C ARG A 11 59.29 47.91 -34.62
N HIS A 12 58.59 47.93 -35.74
CA HIS A 12 57.74 46.88 -36.29
C HIS A 12 58.44 45.71 -37.02
N ARG A 13 57.85 44.53 -36.79
CA ARG A 13 57.56 43.40 -37.71
C ARG A 13 57.88 43.61 -39.18
N TRP A 14 58.61 42.65 -39.77
CA TRP A 14 58.32 42.07 -41.09
C TRP A 14 58.48 40.54 -41.02
N ARG A 15 57.54 39.84 -41.68
CA ARG A 15 57.31 38.39 -41.67
C ARG A 15 58.28 37.67 -42.62
N ILE A 16 58.76 36.49 -42.22
CA ILE A 16 59.26 35.45 -43.13
C ILE A 16 58.30 34.27 -43.01
N LEU A 17 57.70 33.88 -44.13
CA LEU A 17 56.83 32.72 -44.30
C LEU A 17 57.70 31.48 -44.51
N SER A 18 57.56 30.49 -43.65
CA SER A 18 58.00 29.11 -43.88
C SER A 18 56.76 28.22 -43.92
N ALA A 19 56.49 27.66 -45.10
CA ALA A 19 55.44 26.69 -45.33
C ALA A 19 55.95 25.28 -45.00
N SER A 20 55.31 24.61 -44.04
CA SER A 20 55.49 23.18 -43.79
C SER A 20 54.15 22.49 -43.99
N LEU A 21 54.09 21.66 -45.02
CA LEU A 21 52.92 20.89 -45.45
C LEU A 21 52.78 19.67 -44.54
N PHE A 22 51.81 19.70 -43.61
CA PHE A 22 51.42 18.50 -42.85
C PHE A 22 50.32 17.76 -43.63
N TRP A 23 50.63 16.53 -44.07
CA TRP A 23 49.63 15.58 -44.53
C TRP A 23 48.84 15.06 -43.31
N ALA A 24 47.61 15.53 -43.14
CA ALA A 24 46.66 14.93 -42.21
C ALA A 24 46.07 13.67 -42.88
N VAL A 25 46.57 12.50 -42.50
CA VAL A 25 45.88 11.24 -42.76
C VAL A 25 44.61 11.25 -41.90
N SER A 26 43.48 11.60 -42.53
CA SER A 26 42.17 11.37 -41.94
C SER A 26 41.93 9.87 -41.94
N ALA A 27 42.20 9.22 -40.80
CA ALA A 27 41.63 7.91 -40.53
C ALA A 27 40.12 8.10 -40.45
N LEU A 28 39.40 7.80 -41.54
CA LEU A 28 37.98 7.49 -41.45
C LEU A 28 37.88 6.22 -40.61
N THR A 29 37.67 6.39 -39.31
CA THR A 29 37.08 5.33 -38.51
C THR A 29 35.68 5.11 -39.08
N ALA A 30 35.48 3.98 -39.77
CA ALA A 30 34.16 3.51 -40.15
C ALA A 30 33.29 3.57 -38.89
N ARG A 31 32.23 4.39 -38.92
CA ARG A 31 31.23 4.37 -37.85
C ARG A 31 30.63 2.96 -37.89
N PRO A 32 30.61 2.21 -36.77
CA PRO A 32 29.82 0.99 -36.76
C PRO A 32 28.39 1.38 -37.11
N ASP A 33 27.83 0.77 -38.16
CA ASP A 33 26.45 1.00 -38.54
C ASP A 33 25.57 0.47 -37.42
N VAL A 34 25.13 1.37 -36.54
CA VAL A 34 24.22 1.02 -35.45
C VAL A 34 22.90 0.61 -36.10
N THR A 35 22.42 -0.60 -35.81
CA THR A 35 21.19 -1.14 -36.39
C THR A 35 20.18 -1.45 -35.30
N LEU A 36 18.90 -1.38 -35.67
CA LEU A 36 17.76 -1.61 -34.79
C LEU A 36 16.78 -2.58 -35.44
N THR A 37 16.64 -3.76 -34.84
CA THR A 37 15.83 -4.85 -35.41
C THR A 37 14.80 -5.32 -34.39
N PRO A 38 13.50 -5.38 -34.73
CA PRO A 38 12.48 -5.92 -33.83
C PRO A 38 12.68 -7.44 -33.65
N THR A 39 12.40 -7.96 -32.45
CA THR A 39 12.50 -9.41 -32.14
C THR A 39 11.28 -10.20 -32.62
N GLY A 40 10.19 -9.52 -32.99
CA GLY A 40 8.95 -10.10 -33.50
C GLY A 40 8.16 -9.11 -34.36
N THR A 41 6.95 -9.47 -34.77
CA THR A 41 6.06 -8.57 -35.52
C THR A 41 5.39 -7.57 -34.56
N PRO A 42 5.62 -6.25 -34.71
CA PRO A 42 5.01 -5.26 -33.84
C PRO A 42 3.48 -5.24 -33.97
N GLN A 43 2.77 -5.26 -32.84
CA GLN A 43 1.30 -5.20 -32.76
C GLN A 43 0.83 -4.09 -31.83
N ILE A 44 -0.33 -3.51 -32.12
CA ILE A 44 -0.95 -2.47 -31.28
C ILE A 44 -1.18 -3.02 -29.87
N TRP A 45 -0.79 -2.25 -28.85
CA TRP A 45 -0.91 -2.59 -27.42
C TRP A 45 -0.14 -3.83 -26.96
N GLN A 46 0.79 -4.33 -27.76
CA GLN A 46 1.75 -5.34 -27.34
C GLN A 46 3.14 -4.73 -27.32
N HIS A 47 3.83 -4.88 -26.19
CA HIS A 47 5.19 -4.37 -26.09
C HIS A 47 6.09 -5.13 -27.07
N THR A 48 6.83 -4.39 -27.88
CA THR A 48 7.77 -4.92 -28.86
C THR A 48 9.18 -4.61 -28.41
N GLU A 49 10.02 -5.63 -28.35
CA GLU A 49 11.45 -5.47 -28.07
C GLU A 49 12.25 -5.35 -29.36
N PHE A 50 13.26 -4.48 -29.36
CA PHE A 50 14.21 -4.30 -30.44
C PHE A 50 15.62 -4.59 -29.94
N VAL A 51 16.39 -5.32 -30.73
CA VAL A 51 17.82 -5.54 -30.54
C VAL A 51 18.58 -4.39 -31.20
N ILE A 52 19.51 -3.79 -30.45
CA ILE A 52 20.40 -2.75 -30.98
C ILE A 52 21.81 -3.33 -31.13
N GLN A 53 22.35 -3.32 -32.34
CA GLN A 53 23.70 -3.80 -32.65
C GLN A 53 24.60 -2.65 -33.10
N GLY A 54 25.93 -2.85 -33.04
CA GLY A 54 26.91 -1.84 -33.44
C GLY A 54 27.11 -0.69 -32.44
N VAL A 55 26.49 -0.79 -31.25
CA VAL A 55 26.71 0.21 -30.19
C VAL A 55 28.17 0.12 -29.70
N PRO A 56 28.93 1.24 -29.65
CA PRO A 56 30.31 1.23 -29.19
C PRO A 56 30.47 0.74 -27.75
N GLU A 57 31.60 0.10 -27.45
CA GLU A 57 31.94 -0.33 -26.10
C GLU A 57 32.02 0.85 -25.10
N SER A 58 31.62 0.56 -23.85
CA SER A 58 31.72 1.44 -22.70
C SER A 58 32.24 0.66 -21.49
N ALA A 59 32.97 1.35 -20.61
CA ALA A 59 33.45 0.75 -19.36
C ALA A 59 32.30 0.35 -18.40
N ASN A 60 31.14 0.98 -18.56
CA ASN A 60 29.90 0.59 -17.89
C ASN A 60 28.72 0.90 -18.82
N ASN A 61 28.00 -0.14 -19.26
CA ASN A 61 26.83 0.01 -20.13
C ASN A 61 25.55 0.40 -19.36
N PHE A 62 25.58 0.36 -18.03
CA PHE A 62 24.46 0.73 -17.17
C PHE A 62 24.47 2.21 -16.76
N ASP A 63 25.62 2.88 -16.85
CA ASP A 63 25.77 4.28 -16.43
C ASP A 63 25.50 5.23 -17.62
N PRO A 64 24.35 5.94 -17.64
CA PRO A 64 24.02 6.88 -18.72
C PRO A 64 25.01 8.04 -18.84
N ASP A 65 25.81 8.34 -17.81
CA ASP A 65 26.86 9.35 -17.91
C ASP A 65 28.07 8.84 -18.73
N LYS A 66 28.24 7.52 -18.88
CA LYS A 66 29.27 6.93 -19.73
C LYS A 66 28.75 6.67 -21.14
N ILE A 67 27.57 6.05 -21.23
CA ILE A 67 26.91 5.74 -22.50
C ILE A 67 25.40 5.75 -22.32
N ARG A 68 24.71 6.52 -23.17
CA ARG A 68 23.26 6.66 -23.14
C ARG A 68 22.70 6.46 -24.53
N LEU A 69 21.68 5.61 -24.65
CA LEU A 69 20.90 5.44 -25.87
C LEU A 69 19.43 5.73 -25.61
N ASP A 70 18.86 6.59 -26.45
CA ASP A 70 17.44 6.91 -26.48
C ASP A 70 16.91 6.77 -27.91
N ALA A 71 15.67 6.34 -28.08
CA ALA A 71 14.97 6.38 -29.36
C ALA A 71 13.93 7.50 -29.34
N VAL A 72 14.02 8.42 -30.30
CA VAL A 72 12.89 9.31 -30.63
C VAL A 72 11.97 8.55 -31.58
N VAL A 73 10.81 8.17 -31.08
CA VAL A 73 9.77 7.48 -31.85
C VAL A 73 8.80 8.52 -32.39
N THR A 74 8.60 8.56 -33.70
CA THR A 74 7.52 9.33 -34.34
C THR A 74 6.44 8.34 -34.77
N THR A 75 5.25 8.50 -34.21
CA THR A 75 4.05 7.72 -34.52
C THR A 75 3.42 8.12 -35.86
N PRO A 76 2.50 7.33 -36.43
CA PRO A 76 1.75 7.67 -37.65
C PRO A 76 1.03 9.02 -37.58
N SER A 77 0.50 9.40 -36.41
CA SER A 77 -0.12 10.71 -36.19
C SER A 77 0.87 11.88 -36.12
N GLY A 78 2.18 11.61 -36.10
CA GLY A 78 3.24 12.60 -35.92
C GLY A 78 3.58 12.90 -34.46
N ARG A 79 2.88 12.30 -33.48
CA ARG A 79 3.24 12.39 -32.07
C ARG A 79 4.62 11.78 -31.84
N GLN A 80 5.43 12.45 -31.03
CA GLN A 80 6.77 11.99 -30.65
C GLN A 80 6.84 11.54 -29.20
N LEU A 81 7.59 10.47 -28.94
CA LEU A 81 7.97 10.01 -27.61
C LEU A 81 9.46 9.68 -27.57
N VAL A 82 10.10 9.91 -26.42
CA VAL A 82 11.50 9.56 -26.19
C VAL A 82 11.53 8.33 -25.31
N VAL A 83 12.04 7.22 -25.85
CA VAL A 83 12.10 5.94 -25.13
C VAL A 83 13.54 5.60 -24.83
N PRO A 84 13.92 5.46 -23.54
CA PRO A 84 15.26 5.06 -23.19
C PRO A 84 15.54 3.60 -23.55
N ALA A 85 16.69 3.32 -24.17
CA ALA A 85 17.22 1.97 -24.30
C ALA A 85 17.95 1.54 -23.02
N TYR A 86 18.14 0.23 -22.86
CA TYR A 86 18.86 -0.38 -21.73
C TYR A 86 19.78 -1.50 -22.19
N TRP A 87 20.79 -1.80 -21.38
CA TRP A 87 21.66 -2.96 -21.56
C TRP A 87 21.18 -4.13 -20.71
N THR A 88 21.30 -5.35 -21.24
CA THR A 88 20.93 -6.58 -20.51
C THR A 88 21.83 -7.75 -20.86
N GLU A 89 21.85 -8.73 -19.97
CA GLU A 89 22.34 -10.10 -20.20
C GLU A 89 21.13 -11.04 -20.34
N GLY A 90 21.28 -12.08 -21.16
CA GLY A 90 20.28 -13.13 -21.34
C GLY A 90 20.45 -14.26 -20.33
N PHE A 91 19.32 -14.84 -19.93
CA PHE A 91 19.25 -15.92 -18.95
C PHE A 91 18.28 -16.99 -19.42
N THR A 92 18.53 -18.22 -18.97
CA THR A 92 17.57 -19.32 -19.04
C THR A 92 17.18 -19.75 -17.64
N GLY A 93 15.88 -19.97 -17.43
CA GLY A 93 15.31 -20.45 -16.17
C GLY A 93 14.79 -21.89 -16.29
N THR A 94 15.07 -22.70 -15.27
CA THR A 94 14.51 -24.05 -15.13
C THR A 94 14.10 -24.29 -13.69
N ILE A 95 13.19 -25.24 -13.47
CA ILE A 95 12.91 -25.75 -12.12
C ILE A 95 13.63 -27.10 -11.94
N ALA A 96 14.40 -27.23 -10.86
CA ALA A 96 15.09 -28.46 -10.50
C ALA A 96 14.93 -28.72 -9.00
N ASN A 97 14.36 -29.88 -8.63
CA ASN A 97 14.07 -30.25 -7.23
C ASN A 97 13.26 -29.20 -6.45
N GLY A 98 12.27 -28.60 -7.12
CA GLY A 98 11.40 -27.55 -6.55
C GLY A 98 12.08 -26.19 -6.37
N GLU A 99 13.26 -25.99 -6.97
CA GLU A 99 14.01 -24.75 -6.90
C GLU A 99 14.21 -24.14 -8.29
N GLU A 100 13.93 -22.85 -8.42
CA GLU A 100 14.24 -22.09 -9.62
C GLU A 100 15.75 -21.92 -9.75
N ARG A 101 16.28 -22.35 -10.90
CA ARG A 101 17.66 -22.14 -11.30
C ARG A 101 17.69 -21.28 -12.54
N ILE A 102 18.32 -20.12 -12.43
CA ILE A 102 18.60 -19.23 -13.56
C ILE A 102 20.10 -19.20 -13.83
N GLN A 103 20.46 -19.22 -15.10
CA GLN A 103 21.86 -19.18 -15.54
C GLN A 103 22.00 -18.29 -16.77
N PRO A 104 23.09 -17.51 -16.89
CA PRO A 104 23.36 -16.74 -18.09
C PRO A 104 23.41 -17.64 -19.33
N ASP A 105 22.78 -17.21 -20.42
CA ASP A 105 22.81 -17.94 -21.70
C ASP A 105 23.97 -17.50 -22.61
N GLY A 106 24.79 -16.55 -22.14
CA GLY A 106 25.92 -15.98 -22.86
C GLY A 106 25.57 -14.83 -23.80
N SER A 107 24.28 -14.55 -24.01
CA SER A 107 23.85 -13.39 -24.79
C SER A 107 23.87 -12.13 -23.93
N SER A 108 24.21 -11.00 -24.54
CA SER A 108 24.08 -9.67 -23.93
C SER A 108 23.93 -8.62 -25.01
N GLY A 109 23.45 -7.44 -24.62
CA GLY A 109 23.42 -6.30 -25.53
C GLY A 109 22.36 -5.27 -25.19
N TRP A 110 22.29 -4.27 -26.06
CA TRP A 110 21.33 -3.19 -25.96
C TRP A 110 19.95 -3.62 -26.47
N ARG A 111 18.93 -3.17 -25.75
CA ARG A 111 17.51 -3.40 -26.02
C ARG A 111 16.74 -2.10 -25.93
N LEU A 112 15.65 -2.03 -26.68
CA LEU A 112 14.63 -0.98 -26.61
C LEU A 112 13.28 -1.66 -26.56
N ARG A 113 12.41 -1.28 -25.62
CA ARG A 113 11.02 -1.76 -25.57
C ARG A 113 10.05 -0.62 -25.87
N LEU A 114 9.12 -0.87 -26.79
CA LEU A 114 8.12 0.09 -27.23
C LEU A 114 6.76 -0.57 -27.34
N THR A 115 5.71 0.08 -26.83
CA THR A 115 4.32 -0.33 -27.05
C THR A 115 3.64 0.64 -28.02
N PRO A 116 3.48 0.26 -29.30
CA PRO A 116 2.79 1.10 -30.25
C PRO A 116 1.29 1.14 -29.95
N THR A 117 0.69 2.31 -30.10
CA THR A 117 -0.74 2.56 -29.82
C THR A 117 -1.53 2.95 -31.07
N GLU A 118 -0.86 3.02 -32.23
CA GLU A 118 -1.41 3.45 -33.51
C GLU A 118 -1.07 2.41 -34.58
N ALA A 119 -1.97 2.18 -35.53
CA ALA A 119 -1.67 1.39 -36.72
C ALA A 119 -0.88 2.23 -37.74
N GLY A 120 0.07 1.62 -38.45
CA GLY A 120 0.82 2.28 -39.53
C GLY A 120 2.32 2.37 -39.33
N GLU A 121 2.99 3.13 -40.18
CA GLU A 121 4.45 3.28 -40.17
C GLU A 121 4.90 4.18 -39.01
N HIS A 122 5.80 3.64 -38.20
CA HIS A 122 6.50 4.36 -37.15
C HIS A 122 7.96 4.59 -37.58
N LYS A 123 8.50 5.75 -37.22
CA LYS A 123 9.91 6.08 -37.41
C LYS A 123 10.63 6.10 -36.07
N LEU A 124 11.77 5.42 -35.99
CA LEU A 124 12.67 5.41 -34.85
C LEU A 124 13.98 6.10 -35.22
N THR A 125 14.35 7.16 -34.49
CA THR A 125 15.67 7.77 -34.58
C THR A 125 16.44 7.50 -33.29
N LEU A 126 17.46 6.67 -33.39
CA LEU A 126 18.31 6.32 -32.25
C LEU A 126 19.36 7.41 -32.03
N GLN A 127 19.46 7.88 -30.79
CA GLN A 127 20.40 8.90 -30.35
C GLN A 127 21.38 8.29 -29.35
N LEU A 128 22.67 8.53 -29.55
CA LEU A 128 23.76 8.05 -28.70
C LEU A 128 24.48 9.24 -28.06
N GLY A 129 24.52 9.27 -26.73
CA GLY A 129 25.38 10.13 -25.94
C GLY A 129 26.54 9.35 -25.33
N ARG A 130 27.73 9.95 -25.25
CA ARG A 130 28.90 9.37 -24.59
C ARG A 130 29.54 10.39 -23.66
N ASN A 131 30.01 9.95 -22.49
CA ASN A 131 30.72 10.80 -21.52
C ASN A 131 29.95 12.09 -21.19
N ALA A 132 28.66 11.96 -20.88
CA ALA A 132 27.72 13.04 -20.57
C ALA A 132 27.57 14.13 -21.67
N GLN A 133 27.96 13.84 -22.92
CA GLN A 133 27.72 14.72 -24.06
C GLN A 133 26.26 14.61 -24.55
N THR A 134 25.78 15.68 -25.19
CA THR A 134 24.45 15.71 -25.82
C THR A 134 24.28 14.56 -26.82
N PRO A 135 23.25 13.71 -26.67
CA PRO A 135 23.00 12.62 -27.59
C PRO A 135 22.88 13.07 -29.05
N GLN A 136 23.51 12.34 -29.97
CA GLN A 136 23.49 12.61 -31.41
C GLN A 136 22.80 11.46 -32.16
N PRO A 137 22.05 11.72 -33.25
CA PRO A 137 21.49 10.67 -34.08
C PRO A 137 22.58 9.76 -34.65
N VAL A 138 22.41 8.45 -34.49
CA VAL A 138 23.35 7.42 -34.99
C VAL A 138 22.70 6.40 -35.90
N ALA A 139 21.38 6.22 -35.83
CA ALA A 139 20.64 5.31 -36.70
C ALA A 139 19.19 5.77 -36.90
N GLU A 140 18.59 5.37 -38.02
CA GLU A 140 17.17 5.49 -38.29
C GLU A 140 16.61 4.12 -38.69
N SER A 141 15.45 3.76 -38.17
CA SER A 141 14.71 2.56 -38.55
C SER A 141 13.23 2.89 -38.72
N ARG A 142 12.55 2.12 -39.57
CA ARG A 142 11.10 2.20 -39.78
C ARG A 142 10.50 0.83 -39.59
N PHE A 143 9.33 0.79 -38.97
CA PHE A 143 8.56 -0.44 -38.83
C PHE A 143 7.08 -0.14 -39.00
N THR A 144 6.34 -1.10 -39.54
CA THR A 144 4.90 -0.98 -39.69
C THR A 144 4.21 -1.78 -38.60
N VAL A 145 3.28 -1.13 -37.91
CA VAL A 145 2.40 -1.78 -36.93
C VAL A 145 1.10 -2.13 -37.64
N THR A 146 0.72 -3.41 -37.56
CA THR A 146 -0.50 -3.93 -38.19
C THR A 146 -1.49 -4.43 -37.14
N GLY A 147 -2.77 -4.49 -37.50
CA GLY A 147 -3.83 -5.05 -36.65
C GLY A 147 -4.70 -3.99 -35.99
N SER A 148 -5.67 -4.46 -35.20
CA SER A 148 -6.49 -3.64 -34.32
C SER A 148 -6.04 -3.81 -32.87
N ALA A 149 -6.50 -2.94 -31.97
CA ALA A 149 -6.33 -3.17 -30.54
C ALA A 149 -6.87 -4.57 -30.17
N PRO A 150 -6.18 -5.30 -29.27
CA PRO A 150 -6.63 -6.60 -28.80
C PRO A 150 -7.99 -6.50 -28.10
N GLN A 151 -8.76 -7.59 -28.14
CA GLN A 151 -10.04 -7.67 -27.44
C GLN A 151 -9.81 -7.73 -25.92
N GLY A 152 -10.47 -6.85 -25.17
CA GLY A 152 -10.30 -6.72 -23.71
C GLY A 152 -9.76 -5.34 -23.30
N GLN A 153 -9.54 -5.15 -22.00
CA GLN A 153 -8.98 -3.90 -21.46
C GLN A 153 -7.50 -3.78 -21.86
N HIS A 154 -7.19 -2.69 -22.55
CA HIS A 154 -5.84 -2.26 -22.90
C HIS A 154 -5.64 -0.85 -22.36
N GLY A 155 -4.50 -0.21 -22.65
CA GLY A 155 -4.24 1.13 -22.12
C GLY A 155 -3.48 1.15 -20.82
N TRP A 156 -2.82 2.29 -20.61
CA TRP A 156 -2.09 2.61 -19.39
C TRP A 156 -3.05 3.04 -18.30
N VAL A 157 -2.74 2.70 -17.05
CA VAL A 157 -3.56 3.11 -15.92
C VAL A 157 -3.37 4.61 -15.65
N ARG A 158 -4.47 5.33 -15.46
CA ARG A 158 -4.52 6.75 -15.11
C ARG A 158 -5.59 7.02 -14.05
N ILE A 159 -5.53 8.20 -13.45
CA ILE A 159 -6.59 8.69 -12.55
C ILE A 159 -7.81 9.07 -13.39
N ALA A 160 -8.99 8.58 -13.00
CA ALA A 160 -10.24 8.96 -13.65
C ALA A 160 -10.60 10.43 -13.40
N ASP A 161 -11.41 11.02 -14.27
CA ASP A 161 -11.79 12.43 -14.18
C ASP A 161 -12.48 12.82 -12.85
N ASP A 162 -13.18 11.87 -12.21
CA ASP A 162 -13.81 12.06 -10.90
C ASP A 162 -12.81 12.09 -9.72
N ARG A 163 -11.55 11.70 -9.99
CA ARG A 163 -10.46 11.56 -9.01
C ARG A 163 -10.79 10.64 -7.83
N LEU A 164 -11.71 9.70 -8.02
CA LEU A 164 -12.06 8.68 -7.02
C LEU A 164 -11.42 7.34 -7.38
N TYR A 165 -11.35 7.02 -8.66
CA TYR A 165 -10.94 5.71 -9.15
C TYR A 165 -9.88 5.81 -10.24
N PHE A 166 -9.44 4.64 -10.70
CA PHE A 166 -8.58 4.50 -11.87
C PHE A 166 -9.41 4.20 -13.11
N GLU A 167 -8.84 4.53 -14.25
CA GLU A 167 -9.29 4.08 -15.55
C GLU A 167 -8.08 3.80 -16.43
N THR A 168 -8.28 3.08 -17.53
CA THR A 168 -7.27 2.88 -18.55
C THR A 168 -7.32 4.01 -19.59
N SER A 169 -6.21 4.22 -20.30
CA SER A 169 -6.09 5.28 -21.32
C SER A 169 -7.03 5.11 -22.51
N ASP A 170 -7.63 3.93 -22.67
CA ASP A 170 -8.69 3.64 -23.66
C ASP A 170 -10.11 3.93 -23.12
N GLY A 171 -10.23 4.44 -21.90
CA GLY A 171 -11.47 4.93 -21.29
C GLY A 171 -12.27 3.91 -20.48
N ASN A 172 -11.68 2.75 -20.13
CA ASN A 172 -12.37 1.76 -19.31
C ASN A 172 -12.12 2.00 -17.80
N PRO A 173 -13.16 2.01 -16.95
CA PRO A 173 -12.99 2.02 -15.50
C PRO A 173 -12.15 0.83 -15.03
N LEU A 174 -11.19 1.09 -14.15
CA LEU A 174 -10.33 0.06 -13.57
C LEU A 174 -10.52 0.04 -12.04
N ARG A 175 -11.01 -1.09 -11.55
CA ARG A 175 -11.09 -1.36 -10.11
C ARG A 175 -10.33 -2.61 -9.79
N LEU A 176 -9.58 -2.54 -8.70
CA LEU A 176 -8.56 -3.53 -8.39
C LEU A 176 -9.10 -4.55 -7.38
N ILE A 177 -8.87 -5.83 -7.64
CA ILE A 177 -9.03 -6.91 -6.66
C ILE A 177 -7.72 -7.69 -6.71
N GLY A 178 -7.06 -7.82 -5.57
CA GLY A 178 -5.69 -8.32 -5.55
C GLY A 178 -5.12 -8.51 -4.16
N GLU A 179 -3.88 -8.98 -4.13
CA GLU A 179 -3.08 -9.23 -2.94
C GLU A 179 -1.62 -8.77 -3.15
N ASN A 180 -0.85 -8.62 -2.07
CA ASN A 180 0.60 -8.48 -2.18
C ASN A 180 1.16 -9.81 -2.70
N THR A 181 2.23 -9.82 -3.48
CA THR A 181 2.93 -11.05 -3.90
C THR A 181 4.42 -10.77 -3.88
N CYS A 182 4.93 -10.27 -2.75
CA CYS A 182 6.17 -9.49 -2.74
C CYS A 182 7.43 -10.29 -3.08
N TRP A 183 7.48 -11.57 -2.71
CA TRP A 183 8.59 -12.47 -3.03
C TRP A 183 8.15 -13.93 -3.10
N ALA A 184 8.91 -14.73 -3.85
CA ALA A 184 8.76 -16.17 -3.90
C ALA A 184 9.76 -16.87 -2.99
N GLN A 185 9.43 -18.13 -2.67
CA GLN A 185 10.32 -19.04 -1.97
C GLN A 185 11.20 -19.78 -3.00
N ARG A 186 11.50 -21.06 -2.75
CA ARG A 186 12.43 -21.84 -3.59
C ARG A 186 11.95 -21.95 -5.03
N GLY A 187 10.65 -22.08 -5.28
CA GLY A 187 10.09 -22.24 -6.62
C GLY A 187 10.23 -21.00 -7.51
N GLY A 188 10.62 -19.86 -6.95
CA GLY A 188 10.95 -18.65 -7.70
C GLY A 188 9.81 -18.15 -8.59
N THR A 189 10.08 -17.75 -9.83
CA THR A 189 9.04 -17.22 -10.74
C THR A 189 7.95 -18.25 -11.09
N PHE A 190 8.18 -19.55 -10.89
CA PHE A 190 7.16 -20.58 -11.07
C PHE A 190 6.07 -20.52 -10.00
N GLU A 191 6.33 -19.93 -8.84
CA GLU A 191 5.28 -19.70 -7.83
C GLU A 191 4.32 -18.62 -8.29
N TYR A 192 4.83 -17.55 -8.92
CA TYR A 192 3.99 -16.50 -9.53
C TYR A 192 3.08 -17.05 -10.63
N GLU A 193 3.52 -18.05 -11.40
CA GLU A 193 2.65 -18.67 -12.40
C GLU A 193 1.43 -19.34 -11.74
N ARG A 194 1.63 -20.02 -10.60
CA ARG A 194 0.52 -20.61 -9.85
C ARG A 194 -0.37 -19.55 -9.21
N TRP A 195 0.24 -18.56 -8.55
CA TRP A 195 -0.47 -17.49 -7.87
C TRP A 195 -1.31 -16.69 -8.86
N PHE A 196 -0.72 -16.21 -9.95
CA PHE A 196 -1.44 -15.41 -10.94
C PHE A 196 -2.53 -16.19 -11.66
N GLU A 197 -2.35 -17.51 -11.87
CA GLU A 197 -3.42 -18.37 -12.36
C GLU A 197 -4.58 -18.49 -11.35
N ALA A 198 -4.29 -18.68 -10.06
CA ALA A 198 -5.31 -18.75 -9.00
C ALA A 198 -6.02 -17.40 -8.79
N MET A 199 -5.28 -16.30 -8.82
CA MET A 199 -5.77 -14.93 -8.78
C MET A 199 -6.72 -14.67 -9.96
N GLN A 200 -6.30 -14.98 -11.19
CA GLN A 200 -7.15 -14.83 -12.38
C GLN A 200 -8.44 -15.64 -12.26
N ARG A 201 -8.36 -16.92 -11.83
CA ARG A 201 -9.53 -17.79 -11.64
C ARG A 201 -10.50 -17.28 -10.57
N SER A 202 -10.00 -16.56 -9.57
CA SER A 202 -10.81 -15.93 -8.53
C SER A 202 -11.28 -14.51 -8.89
N GLY A 203 -11.02 -14.06 -10.11
CA GLY A 203 -11.44 -12.74 -10.60
C GLY A 203 -10.62 -11.58 -10.02
N GLN A 204 -9.42 -11.86 -9.52
CA GLN A 204 -8.43 -10.86 -9.17
C GLN A 204 -7.70 -10.38 -10.44
N ASN A 205 -7.24 -9.13 -10.41
CA ASN A 205 -6.59 -8.45 -11.54
C ASN A 205 -5.41 -7.55 -11.10
N PHE A 206 -4.95 -7.65 -9.85
CA PHE A 206 -3.94 -6.76 -9.30
C PHE A 206 -2.98 -7.50 -8.37
N ALA A 207 -1.69 -7.16 -8.43
CA ALA A 207 -0.68 -7.62 -7.50
C ALA A 207 0.30 -6.50 -7.16
N ARG A 208 0.73 -6.45 -5.89
CA ARG A 208 1.79 -5.54 -5.42
C ARG A 208 3.08 -6.31 -5.14
N LEU A 209 4.20 -5.81 -5.64
CA LEU A 209 5.52 -6.46 -5.57
C LEU A 209 6.53 -5.59 -4.81
N TRP A 210 7.54 -6.22 -4.17
CA TRP A 210 8.70 -5.51 -3.63
C TRP A 210 9.97 -5.81 -4.43
N MET A 211 10.78 -4.78 -4.64
CA MET A 211 12.17 -4.90 -5.11
C MET A 211 13.15 -4.88 -3.93
N CYS A 212 13.06 -5.89 -3.07
CA CYS A 212 13.88 -5.98 -1.85
C CYS A 212 15.23 -6.69 -2.09
N PRO A 213 16.21 -6.57 -1.16
CA PRO A 213 17.54 -7.16 -1.33
C PRO A 213 17.58 -8.68 -1.57
N TRP A 214 16.58 -9.42 -1.08
CA TRP A 214 16.49 -10.87 -1.28
C TRP A 214 15.60 -11.28 -2.46
N TRP A 215 14.88 -10.34 -3.08
CA TRP A 215 13.98 -10.63 -4.19
C TRP A 215 13.77 -9.41 -5.09
N LEU A 216 14.11 -9.53 -6.37
CA LEU A 216 13.96 -8.49 -7.42
C LEU A 216 14.74 -7.18 -7.19
N GLY A 217 15.49 -7.02 -6.10
CA GLY A 217 16.39 -5.88 -5.88
C GLY A 217 17.54 -5.84 -6.89
N ILE A 218 17.47 -4.91 -7.84
CA ILE A 218 18.49 -4.81 -8.91
C ILE A 218 19.75 -4.03 -8.48
N GLU A 219 19.72 -3.26 -7.39
CA GLU A 219 20.84 -2.43 -6.92
C GLU A 219 20.85 -2.43 -5.40
N GLN A 220 21.42 -3.46 -4.79
CA GLN A 220 21.38 -3.65 -3.33
C GLN A 220 22.70 -4.17 -2.74
N ALA A 221 23.67 -4.53 -3.58
CA ALA A 221 24.96 -5.09 -3.16
C ALA A 221 26.01 -3.99 -2.95
N LYS A 222 27.09 -4.33 -2.24
CA LYS A 222 28.26 -3.45 -2.10
C LYS A 222 28.82 -3.09 -3.49
N ASP A 223 29.19 -1.83 -3.69
CA ASP A 223 29.79 -1.28 -4.91
C ASP A 223 28.90 -1.48 -6.18
N SER A 224 27.59 -1.65 -5.99
CA SER A 224 26.64 -1.93 -7.07
C SER A 224 25.96 -0.72 -7.68
N LEU A 225 26.23 0.51 -7.20
CA LEU A 225 25.67 1.72 -7.80
C LEU A 225 25.94 1.74 -9.31
N VAL A 226 24.86 1.91 -10.08
CA VAL A 226 24.83 1.85 -11.54
C VAL A 226 25.44 0.57 -12.14
N ARG A 227 25.33 -0.56 -11.43
CA ARG A 227 25.71 -1.91 -11.88
C ARG A 227 24.64 -2.89 -11.44
N TYR A 228 23.64 -3.06 -12.29
CA TYR A 228 22.41 -3.74 -11.89
C TYR A 228 22.53 -5.26 -11.92
N ASN A 229 21.83 -5.91 -11.00
CA ASN A 229 21.71 -7.35 -10.93
C ASN A 229 20.76 -7.87 -12.03
N MET A 230 21.33 -8.53 -13.04
CA MET A 230 20.57 -9.02 -14.19
C MET A 230 19.75 -10.28 -13.89
N ASP A 231 20.09 -11.02 -12.83
CA ASP A 231 19.33 -12.21 -12.44
C ASP A 231 17.93 -11.81 -11.91
N ALA A 232 17.89 -10.76 -11.08
CA ALA A 232 16.70 -10.15 -10.50
C ALA A 232 15.87 -9.46 -11.57
N ALA A 233 16.54 -8.76 -12.50
CA ALA A 233 15.87 -8.11 -13.61
C ALA A 233 15.24 -9.11 -14.59
N HIS A 234 15.89 -10.26 -14.84
CA HIS A 234 15.32 -11.35 -15.63
C HIS A 234 14.10 -11.98 -14.95
N ARG A 235 14.14 -12.19 -13.63
CA ARG A 235 12.96 -12.67 -12.87
C ARG A 235 11.79 -11.69 -12.97
N LEU A 236 12.06 -10.39 -12.91
CA LEU A 236 11.02 -9.37 -13.06
C LEU A 236 10.43 -9.36 -14.49
N ASP A 237 11.25 -9.54 -15.53
CA ASP A 237 10.74 -9.74 -16.90
C ASP A 237 9.74 -10.91 -16.95
N ARG A 238 10.11 -12.06 -16.37
CA ARG A 238 9.24 -13.24 -16.32
C ARG A 238 7.94 -13.00 -15.56
N ILE A 239 7.98 -12.25 -14.45
CA ILE A 239 6.78 -11.89 -13.69
C ILE A 239 5.86 -10.97 -14.50
N PHE A 240 6.42 -10.03 -15.28
CA PHE A 240 5.64 -9.19 -16.19
C PHE A 240 4.99 -9.99 -17.32
N GLU A 241 5.68 -10.97 -17.90
CA GLU A 241 5.09 -11.89 -18.88
C GLU A 241 3.90 -12.68 -18.30
N LEU A 242 4.05 -13.16 -17.06
CA LEU A 242 2.98 -13.87 -16.35
C LEU A 242 1.81 -12.92 -16.05
N ALA A 243 2.09 -11.68 -15.66
CA ALA A 243 1.08 -10.66 -15.41
C ALA A 243 0.28 -10.34 -16.69
N GLU A 244 0.95 -10.23 -17.85
CA GLU A 244 0.30 -10.08 -19.14
C GLU A 244 -0.60 -11.28 -19.49
N LYS A 245 -0.08 -12.50 -19.32
CA LYS A 245 -0.80 -13.75 -19.58
C LYS A 245 -2.07 -13.88 -18.74
N HIS A 246 -2.02 -13.47 -17.47
CA HIS A 246 -3.12 -13.66 -16.51
C HIS A 246 -3.99 -12.41 -16.31
N GLY A 247 -3.65 -11.28 -16.94
CA GLY A 247 -4.41 -10.03 -16.83
C GLY A 247 -4.24 -9.35 -15.47
N ILE A 248 -3.06 -9.49 -14.86
CA ILE A 248 -2.72 -8.90 -13.56
C ILE A 248 -1.99 -7.58 -13.78
N TYR A 249 -2.45 -6.52 -13.13
CA TYR A 249 -1.74 -5.24 -13.03
C TYR A 249 -0.74 -5.27 -11.86
N LEU A 250 0.45 -4.70 -12.05
CA LEU A 250 1.55 -4.73 -11.11
C LEU A 250 1.85 -3.34 -10.55
N MET A 251 1.88 -3.20 -9.24
CA MET A 251 2.50 -2.06 -8.56
C MET A 251 3.88 -2.46 -8.05
N LEU A 252 4.92 -1.74 -8.48
CA LEU A 252 6.31 -2.03 -8.12
C LEU A 252 6.78 -1.12 -6.99
N CYS A 253 6.98 -1.69 -5.80
CA CYS A 253 7.62 -1.01 -4.68
C CYS A 253 9.14 -1.05 -4.85
N LEU A 254 9.74 0.13 -5.08
CA LEU A 254 11.14 0.28 -5.46
C LEU A 254 12.09 0.18 -4.26
N GLU A 255 11.64 0.65 -3.09
CA GLU A 255 12.37 0.62 -1.82
C GLU A 255 11.42 0.32 -0.64
N PHE A 256 11.99 -0.05 0.51
CA PHE A 256 11.25 -0.21 1.76
C PHE A 256 12.02 0.39 2.94
N HIS A 257 11.33 0.67 4.03
CA HIS A 257 11.90 1.34 5.20
C HIS A 257 13.17 0.68 5.77
N GLY A 258 13.30 -0.64 5.68
CA GLY A 258 14.47 -1.36 6.19
C GLY A 258 15.79 -0.91 5.56
N MET A 259 15.76 -0.43 4.32
CA MET A 259 16.93 0.12 3.61
C MET A 259 17.60 1.29 4.32
N PHE A 260 16.86 1.97 5.21
CA PHE A 260 17.32 3.14 5.97
C PHE A 260 17.42 2.87 7.47
N GLN A 261 17.08 1.66 7.93
CA GLN A 261 17.23 1.27 9.32
C GLN A 261 18.69 0.92 9.64
N VAL A 262 19.20 1.48 10.75
CA VAL A 262 20.57 1.25 11.24
C VAL A 262 20.62 0.17 12.30
N ASP A 263 19.81 0.31 13.35
CA ASP A 263 19.80 -0.59 14.49
C ASP A 263 18.41 -0.62 15.15
N ASN A 264 17.47 -1.27 14.48
CA ASN A 264 16.11 -1.48 14.98
C ASN A 264 15.92 -2.95 15.42
N PRO A 265 15.71 -3.22 16.72
CA PRO A 265 15.49 -4.59 17.22
C PRO A 265 14.07 -5.12 16.95
N HIS A 266 13.11 -4.27 16.55
CA HIS A 266 11.69 -4.65 16.43
C HIS A 266 11.40 -5.73 15.37
N TRP A 267 12.33 -5.96 14.44
CA TRP A 267 12.25 -6.99 13.39
C TRP A 267 13.36 -8.04 13.52
N GLY A 268 13.78 -8.34 14.75
CA GLY A 268 14.88 -9.28 15.03
C GLY A 268 16.23 -8.84 14.48
N GLY A 269 16.41 -7.55 14.17
CA GLY A 269 17.62 -6.99 13.55
C GLY A 269 17.80 -7.32 12.06
N SER A 270 16.95 -8.17 11.48
CA SER A 270 17.01 -8.59 10.07
C SER A 270 16.67 -7.48 9.06
N GLY A 271 16.01 -6.42 9.54
CA GLY A 271 15.62 -5.24 8.76
C GLY A 271 16.67 -4.12 8.69
N ASN A 272 17.83 -4.26 9.34
CA ASN A 272 18.85 -3.20 9.41
C ASN A 272 19.76 -3.18 8.17
N TRP A 273 19.27 -2.64 7.07
CA TRP A 273 20.00 -2.67 5.79
C TRP A 273 20.90 -1.45 5.56
N TRP A 274 20.82 -0.38 6.36
CA TRP A 274 21.66 0.80 6.14
C TRP A 274 23.16 0.51 6.06
N PRO A 275 23.76 -0.32 6.93
CA PRO A 275 25.19 -0.65 6.84
C PRO A 275 25.58 -1.39 5.55
N ARG A 276 24.61 -1.98 4.84
CA ARG A 276 24.79 -2.70 3.56
C ARG A 276 24.26 -1.93 2.36
N ASN A 277 23.59 -0.80 2.59
CA ASN A 277 22.94 -0.02 1.55
C ASN A 277 24.02 0.51 0.57
N PRO A 278 23.85 0.36 -0.76
CA PRO A 278 24.83 0.80 -1.75
C PRO A 278 25.07 2.32 -1.76
N TYR A 279 24.12 3.11 -1.25
CA TYR A 279 24.28 4.56 -1.11
C TYR A 279 25.19 4.97 0.06
N HIS A 280 25.46 4.04 0.98
CA HIS A 280 26.39 4.27 2.08
C HIS A 280 27.84 4.42 1.59
N VAL A 281 28.58 5.33 2.20
CA VAL A 281 29.99 5.64 1.88
C VAL A 281 30.91 4.40 1.86
N ASP A 282 30.75 3.49 2.81
CA ASP A 282 31.58 2.27 2.88
C ASP A 282 31.23 1.22 1.82
N ASN A 283 30.11 1.42 1.10
CA ASN A 283 29.59 0.53 0.07
C ASN A 283 29.63 1.13 -1.34
N GLY A 284 30.37 2.24 -1.52
CA GLY A 284 30.59 2.88 -2.81
C GLY A 284 29.73 4.12 -3.08
N GLY A 285 28.81 4.46 -2.18
CA GLY A 285 27.97 5.66 -2.29
C GLY A 285 28.55 6.91 -1.63
N THR A 286 27.73 7.95 -1.49
CA THR A 286 28.13 9.26 -0.94
C THR A 286 27.55 9.53 0.45
N CYS A 287 26.57 8.76 0.89
CA CYS A 287 25.81 9.02 2.11
C CYS A 287 26.53 8.51 3.35
N ARG A 288 26.69 9.36 4.37
CA ARG A 288 27.27 9.00 5.68
C ARG A 288 26.20 8.52 6.65
N ASN A 289 24.98 9.02 6.52
CA ASN A 289 23.82 8.63 7.33
C ASN A 289 22.56 8.52 6.45
N PRO A 290 21.49 7.86 6.93
CA PRO A 290 20.31 7.60 6.09
C PRO A 290 19.64 8.85 5.52
N ASN A 291 19.65 9.97 6.26
CA ASN A 291 19.00 11.21 5.79
C ASN A 291 19.78 11.88 4.64
N ASP A 292 21.07 11.55 4.48
CA ASP A 292 21.86 12.04 3.34
C ASP A 292 21.28 11.52 2.01
N PHE A 293 20.67 10.33 1.96
CA PHE A 293 20.02 9.83 0.75
C PHE A 293 18.94 10.78 0.22
N PHE A 294 18.25 11.48 1.13
CA PHE A 294 17.16 12.39 0.80
C PHE A 294 17.64 13.81 0.47
N THR A 295 18.90 14.15 0.78
CA THR A 295 19.42 15.54 0.67
C THR A 295 20.64 15.66 -0.26
N ASP A 296 21.43 14.61 -0.42
CA ASP A 296 22.63 14.55 -1.25
C ASP A 296 22.26 14.48 -2.74
N LYS A 297 22.86 15.39 -3.52
CA LYS A 297 22.55 15.54 -4.96
C LYS A 297 23.11 14.38 -5.79
N ASP A 298 24.24 13.81 -5.40
CA ASP A 298 24.87 12.69 -6.11
C ASP A 298 24.10 11.40 -5.84
N ALA A 299 23.63 11.20 -4.60
CA ALA A 299 22.72 10.11 -4.26
C ALA A 299 21.43 10.18 -5.10
N ARG A 300 20.78 11.35 -5.17
CA ARG A 300 19.60 11.53 -6.02
C ARG A 300 19.89 11.28 -7.50
N HIS A 301 21.03 11.77 -8.02
CA HIS A 301 21.43 11.55 -9.41
C HIS A 301 21.62 10.06 -9.71
N ASN A 302 22.29 9.31 -8.82
CA ASN A 302 22.45 7.86 -8.97
C ASN A 302 21.10 7.13 -8.92
N TYR A 303 20.19 7.54 -8.02
CA TYR A 303 18.84 6.96 -7.99
C TYR A 303 18.06 7.22 -9.28
N GLN A 304 18.17 8.43 -9.86
CA GLN A 304 17.58 8.76 -11.16
C GLN A 304 18.14 7.88 -12.30
N LYS A 305 19.42 7.50 -12.27
CA LYS A 305 19.99 6.55 -13.24
C LYS A 305 19.35 5.16 -13.11
N ARG A 306 19.11 4.70 -11.88
CA ARG A 306 18.37 3.45 -11.62
C ARG A 306 16.94 3.54 -12.13
N LEU A 307 16.23 4.62 -11.84
CA LEU A 307 14.88 4.84 -12.38
C LEU A 307 14.88 4.83 -13.90
N ARG A 308 15.86 5.49 -14.55
CA ARG A 308 15.99 5.48 -16.01
C ARG A 308 16.11 4.04 -16.56
N TYR A 309 16.86 3.17 -15.88
CA TYR A 309 16.98 1.77 -16.25
C TYR A 309 15.65 1.01 -16.12
N LEU A 310 14.94 1.21 -15.01
CA LEU A 310 13.62 0.61 -14.78
C LEU A 310 12.57 1.07 -15.80
N ILE A 311 12.55 2.37 -16.11
CA ILE A 311 11.68 2.93 -17.16
C ILE A 311 12.01 2.25 -18.50
N ALA A 312 13.29 2.20 -18.89
CA ALA A 312 13.72 1.62 -20.15
C ALA A 312 13.31 0.14 -20.32
N ARG A 313 13.32 -0.62 -19.22
CA ARG A 313 13.03 -2.05 -19.24
C ARG A 313 11.55 -2.38 -19.04
N TYR A 314 10.83 -1.67 -18.17
CA TYR A 314 9.48 -2.09 -17.74
C TYR A 314 8.35 -1.14 -18.11
N SER A 315 8.62 0.15 -18.38
CA SER A 315 7.55 1.11 -18.68
C SER A 315 6.79 0.77 -19.97
N ALA A 316 7.37 0.00 -20.89
CA ALA A 316 6.65 -0.42 -22.08
C ALA A 316 5.56 -1.48 -21.81
N ASN A 317 5.42 -2.04 -20.62
CA ASN A 317 4.39 -3.04 -20.33
C ASN A 317 3.08 -2.40 -19.77
N PRO A 318 1.92 -2.46 -20.46
CA PRO A 318 0.64 -1.92 -20.00
C PRO A 318 0.11 -2.47 -18.67
N ARG A 319 0.68 -3.57 -18.18
CA ARG A 319 0.38 -4.14 -16.88
C ARG A 319 1.13 -3.46 -15.74
N LEU A 320 2.10 -2.59 -16.00
CA LEU A 320 2.61 -1.72 -14.96
C LEU A 320 1.52 -0.72 -14.57
N LEU A 321 1.09 -0.75 -13.30
CA LEU A 321 0.08 0.15 -12.77
C LEU A 321 0.71 1.40 -12.16
N ALA A 322 1.68 1.20 -11.27
CA ALA A 322 2.34 2.30 -10.59
C ALA A 322 3.78 1.99 -10.20
N TRP A 323 4.58 3.05 -10.18
CA TRP A 323 5.84 3.13 -9.45
C TRP A 323 5.53 3.55 -8.01
N GLN A 324 5.86 2.70 -7.04
CA GLN A 324 5.78 3.04 -5.62
C GLN A 324 7.18 3.27 -5.08
N PHE A 325 7.48 4.49 -4.63
CA PHE A 325 8.83 4.83 -4.17
C PHE A 325 9.23 4.04 -2.93
N PHE A 326 8.40 4.05 -1.88
CA PHE A 326 8.72 3.37 -0.64
C PHE A 326 7.55 2.60 -0.04
N ASN A 327 7.91 1.53 0.66
CA ASN A 327 7.10 0.90 1.69
C ASN A 327 7.38 1.48 3.08
N GLU A 328 6.40 2.18 3.66
CA GLU A 328 6.36 2.62 5.07
C GLU A 328 7.61 3.39 5.53
N ILE A 329 8.12 4.29 4.68
CA ILE A 329 9.34 5.06 4.98
C ILE A 329 9.24 5.86 6.29
N ASP A 330 8.02 6.15 6.71
CA ASP A 330 7.69 6.83 7.96
C ASP A 330 8.02 6.02 9.23
N ASN A 331 8.23 4.70 9.13
CA ASN A 331 8.75 3.88 10.23
C ASN A 331 10.20 4.23 10.62
N VAL A 332 10.92 4.96 9.76
CA VAL A 332 12.29 5.43 10.01
C VAL A 332 12.33 6.93 10.30
N TYR A 333 11.20 7.52 10.70
CA TYR A 333 11.15 8.88 11.25
C TYR A 333 11.38 8.83 12.77
N LYS A 334 11.36 10.00 13.42
CA LYS A 334 11.69 10.19 14.84
C LYS A 334 11.09 9.13 15.80
N PRO A 335 11.87 8.62 16.77
CA PRO A 335 13.23 9.03 17.12
C PRO A 335 14.30 8.54 16.13
N HIS A 336 13.91 7.89 15.04
CA HIS A 336 14.82 7.29 14.07
C HIS A 336 15.07 8.26 12.89
N LEU A 337 16.35 8.56 12.69
CA LEU A 337 17.12 9.00 11.51
C LEU A 337 16.55 9.98 10.46
N LEU A 338 15.33 9.84 9.94
CA LEU A 338 14.85 10.64 8.80
C LEU A 338 14.08 11.90 9.21
N GLN A 339 14.27 12.97 8.44
CA GLN A 339 13.51 14.22 8.58
C GLN A 339 12.37 14.27 7.56
N GLY A 340 11.14 14.38 8.06
CA GLY A 340 9.94 14.42 7.20
C GLY A 340 9.98 15.46 6.07
N PRO A 341 10.43 16.70 6.29
CA PRO A 341 10.56 17.69 5.22
C PRO A 341 11.54 17.27 4.10
N ASP A 342 12.65 16.63 4.46
CA ASP A 342 13.65 16.17 3.48
C ASP A 342 13.10 15.03 2.63
N VAL A 343 12.41 14.08 3.28
CA VAL A 343 11.73 12.97 2.60
C VAL A 343 10.65 13.51 1.65
N ALA A 344 9.84 14.48 2.06
CA ALA A 344 8.82 15.08 1.21
C ALA A 344 9.44 15.83 0.01
N SER A 345 10.51 16.61 0.23
CA SER A 345 11.24 17.28 -0.85
C SER A 345 11.83 16.30 -1.86
N TRP A 346 12.36 15.17 -1.38
CA TRP A 346 12.86 14.11 -2.26
C TRP A 346 11.74 13.51 -3.11
N HIS A 347 10.56 13.24 -2.52
CA HIS A 347 9.40 12.71 -3.26
C HIS A 347 8.95 13.67 -4.36
N GLN A 348 9.00 14.98 -4.09
CA GLN A 348 8.71 16.01 -5.08
C GLN A 348 9.74 15.99 -6.22
N ASP A 349 11.03 16.08 -5.91
CA ASP A 349 12.10 16.17 -6.91
C ASP A 349 12.17 14.92 -7.80
N VAL A 350 12.12 13.74 -7.18
CA VAL A 350 12.22 12.46 -7.88
C VAL A 350 10.91 12.11 -8.58
N GLY A 351 9.76 12.43 -7.99
CA GLY A 351 8.46 12.28 -8.65
C GLY A 351 8.33 13.17 -9.89
N HIS A 352 8.79 14.42 -9.82
CA HIS A 352 8.82 15.34 -10.94
C HIS A 352 9.73 14.82 -12.05
N TRP A 353 10.94 14.35 -11.69
CA TRP A 353 11.86 13.75 -12.64
C TRP A 353 11.26 12.51 -13.29
N LEU A 354 10.66 11.59 -12.53
CA LEU A 354 10.06 10.36 -13.04
C LEU A 354 8.94 10.66 -14.04
N LYS A 355 8.02 11.57 -13.70
CA LYS A 355 6.93 11.99 -14.60
C LYS A 355 7.43 12.63 -15.90
N ALA A 356 8.60 13.26 -15.88
CA ALA A 356 9.21 13.84 -17.08
C ALA A 356 9.94 12.81 -17.97
N HIS A 357 10.28 11.64 -17.43
CA HIS A 357 11.12 10.64 -18.12
C HIS A 357 10.41 9.31 -18.42
N ASP A 358 9.28 9.03 -17.79
CA ASP A 358 8.42 7.89 -18.14
C ASP A 358 7.54 8.23 -19.36
N PRO A 359 7.83 7.66 -20.54
CA PRO A 359 7.15 8.06 -21.78
C PRO A 359 5.67 7.65 -21.83
N TYR A 360 5.22 6.79 -20.91
CA TYR A 360 3.84 6.30 -20.86
C TYR A 360 3.05 6.88 -19.68
N GLY A 361 3.69 7.65 -18.79
CA GLY A 361 3.01 8.41 -17.75
C GLY A 361 2.32 7.57 -16.68
N HIS A 362 2.97 6.49 -16.22
CA HIS A 362 2.44 5.64 -15.16
C HIS A 362 2.14 6.42 -13.88
N LEU A 363 1.23 5.88 -13.08
CA LEU A 363 0.94 6.41 -11.76
C LEU A 363 2.19 6.32 -10.85
N VAL A 364 2.34 7.29 -9.97
CA VAL A 364 3.42 7.35 -8.98
C VAL A 364 2.81 7.48 -7.59
N THR A 365 3.32 6.71 -6.63
CA THR A 365 2.88 6.78 -5.24
C THR A 365 4.00 6.42 -4.25
N THR A 366 3.67 6.39 -2.97
CA THR A 366 4.43 5.80 -1.87
C THR A 366 3.43 5.13 -0.92
N SER A 367 3.86 4.48 0.15
CA SER A 367 2.94 3.96 1.17
C SER A 367 3.41 4.27 2.57
N LEU A 368 2.45 4.40 3.48
CA LEU A 368 2.68 4.80 4.86
C LEU A 368 1.96 3.86 5.82
N THR A 369 2.57 3.70 7.00
CA THR A 369 2.04 2.89 8.09
C THR A 369 0.70 3.44 8.58
N GLY A 370 -0.19 2.55 9.03
CA GLY A 370 -1.46 2.94 9.62
C GLY A 370 -1.29 3.92 10.79
N GLY A 371 -2.09 4.99 10.80
CA GLY A 371 -1.98 6.09 11.77
C GLY A 371 -0.95 7.17 11.42
N SER A 372 -0.27 7.05 10.27
CA SER A 372 0.66 8.05 9.74
C SER A 372 0.07 8.77 8.54
N ASP A 373 -0.32 10.02 8.72
CA ASP A 373 -1.11 10.77 7.73
C ASP A 373 -0.25 11.62 6.77
N ARG A 374 0.99 11.95 7.12
CA ARG A 374 1.97 12.74 6.30
C ARG A 374 1.35 13.70 5.25
N PRO A 375 0.63 14.75 5.67
CA PRO A 375 0.03 15.71 4.73
C PRO A 375 1.04 16.36 3.80
N GLU A 376 2.29 16.50 4.24
CA GLU A 376 3.41 16.99 3.45
C GLU A 376 3.74 16.14 2.20
N ILE A 377 3.42 14.83 2.22
CA ILE A 377 3.58 13.93 1.08
C ILE A 377 2.30 13.92 0.23
N TRP A 378 1.14 13.73 0.85
CA TRP A 378 -0.12 13.58 0.09
C TRP A 378 -0.61 14.86 -0.57
N SER A 379 -0.06 16.02 -0.20
CA SER A 379 -0.33 17.28 -0.91
C SER A 379 0.51 17.46 -2.18
N LEU A 380 1.55 16.65 -2.42
CA LEU A 380 2.42 16.76 -3.61
C LEU A 380 1.69 16.32 -4.87
N PRO A 381 1.60 17.12 -5.95
CA PRO A 381 0.95 16.70 -7.19
C PRO A 381 1.65 15.50 -7.87
N GLU A 382 2.91 15.24 -7.52
CA GLU A 382 3.68 14.10 -8.03
C GLU A 382 3.18 12.75 -7.52
N MET A 383 2.53 12.71 -6.34
CA MET A 383 1.92 11.49 -5.78
C MET A 383 0.48 11.38 -6.26
N ASP A 384 0.19 10.50 -7.23
CA ASP A 384 -1.10 10.46 -7.92
C ASP A 384 -2.25 9.96 -7.03
N PHE A 385 -1.96 9.04 -6.12
CA PHE A 385 -2.93 8.47 -5.19
C PHE A 385 -2.27 8.13 -3.85
N ALA A 386 -3.08 8.06 -2.78
CA ALA A 386 -2.61 7.72 -1.44
C ALA A 386 -2.68 6.22 -1.17
N VAL A 387 -1.70 5.69 -0.43
CA VAL A 387 -1.68 4.29 0.01
C VAL A 387 -1.51 4.22 1.53
N TYR A 388 -2.46 3.57 2.19
CA TYR A 388 -2.50 3.37 3.63
C TYR A 388 -2.42 1.89 3.98
N HIS A 389 -1.63 1.52 4.99
CA HIS A 389 -1.55 0.15 5.50
C HIS A 389 -2.38 -0.02 6.76
N SER A 390 -3.29 -0.99 6.76
CA SER A 390 -4.25 -1.20 7.84
C SER A 390 -4.02 -2.54 8.52
N TYR A 391 -3.49 -2.50 9.76
CA TYR A 391 -3.22 -3.69 10.54
C TYR A 391 -3.87 -3.65 11.92
N GLY A 392 -4.62 -4.70 12.27
CA GLY A 392 -5.29 -4.83 13.57
C GLY A 392 -6.29 -3.72 13.89
N ASP A 393 -6.79 -3.06 12.84
CA ASP A 393 -7.77 -2.01 12.94
C ASP A 393 -9.15 -2.59 13.32
N PRO A 394 -9.82 -2.06 14.37
CA PRO A 394 -11.18 -2.47 14.69
C PRO A 394 -12.17 -1.88 13.68
N ALA A 395 -13.30 -2.56 13.53
CA ALA A 395 -14.38 -2.21 12.61
C ALA A 395 -13.91 -1.89 11.19
N PRO A 396 -13.15 -2.79 10.52
CA PRO A 396 -12.59 -2.51 9.20
C PRO A 396 -13.66 -2.18 8.16
N ALA A 397 -14.89 -2.72 8.30
CA ALA A 397 -16.00 -2.36 7.44
C ALA A 397 -16.28 -0.85 7.44
N ARG A 398 -16.47 -0.26 8.62
CA ARG A 398 -16.71 1.17 8.79
C ARG A 398 -15.44 2.02 8.60
N LEU A 399 -14.34 1.62 9.23
CA LEU A 399 -13.12 2.42 9.30
C LEU A 399 -12.53 2.71 7.92
N LEU A 400 -12.44 1.71 7.04
CA LEU A 400 -11.80 1.90 5.73
C LEU A 400 -12.63 2.85 4.84
N ALA A 401 -13.96 2.82 4.95
CA ALA A 401 -14.83 3.75 4.25
C ALA A 401 -14.69 5.19 4.79
N GLU A 402 -14.59 5.35 6.11
CA GLU A 402 -14.33 6.66 6.75
C GLU A 402 -12.96 7.22 6.33
N LEU A 403 -11.92 6.38 6.31
CA LEU A 403 -10.57 6.75 5.88
C LEU A 403 -10.56 7.20 4.42
N SER A 404 -11.19 6.44 3.53
CA SER A 404 -11.29 6.79 2.11
C SER A 404 -11.98 8.13 1.91
N ALA A 405 -13.13 8.35 2.57
CA ALA A 405 -13.86 9.61 2.49
C ALA A 405 -13.03 10.79 3.03
N ASP A 406 -12.31 10.59 4.13
CA ASP A 406 -11.46 11.62 4.73
C ASP A 406 -10.26 11.99 3.83
N PHE A 407 -9.54 11.00 3.31
CA PHE A 407 -8.43 11.23 2.39
C PHE A 407 -8.89 11.93 1.12
N GLN A 408 -10.01 11.49 0.55
CA GLN A 408 -10.54 12.15 -0.65
C GLN A 408 -10.96 13.59 -0.38
N ARG A 409 -11.57 13.86 0.77
CA ARG A 409 -11.95 15.22 1.19
C ARG A 409 -10.73 16.13 1.36
N ARG A 410 -9.65 15.62 1.96
CA ARG A 410 -8.45 16.42 2.29
C ARG A 410 -7.50 16.59 1.11
N TYR A 411 -7.24 15.53 0.35
CA TYR A 411 -6.20 15.51 -0.67
C TYR A 411 -6.74 15.51 -2.11
N ARG A 412 -8.02 15.20 -2.33
CA ARG A 412 -8.66 15.10 -3.65
C ARG A 412 -7.93 14.13 -4.59
N LYS A 413 -7.54 12.99 -4.04
CA LYS A 413 -6.83 11.91 -4.70
C LYS A 413 -7.48 10.57 -4.36
N PRO A 414 -7.48 9.62 -5.31
CA PRO A 414 -7.85 8.26 -5.00
C PRO A 414 -7.01 7.69 -3.85
N MET A 415 -7.57 6.71 -3.15
CA MET A 415 -6.94 6.04 -2.03
C MET A 415 -6.95 4.53 -2.23
N MET A 416 -5.88 3.85 -1.83
CA MET A 416 -5.75 2.41 -1.76
C MET A 416 -5.44 1.96 -0.33
N ILE A 417 -6.02 0.85 0.09
CA ILE A 417 -5.48 0.07 1.22
C ILE A 417 -4.46 -0.92 0.66
N GLY A 418 -3.19 -0.52 0.65
CA GLY A 418 -2.12 -1.26 -0.06
C GLY A 418 -1.58 -2.46 0.69
N GLU A 419 -1.84 -2.49 2.00
CA GLU A 419 -1.61 -3.65 2.86
C GLU A 419 -2.73 -3.74 3.88
N PHE A 420 -3.18 -4.96 4.14
CA PHE A 420 -4.16 -5.26 5.17
C PHE A 420 -3.83 -6.56 5.90
N GLY A 421 -4.07 -6.56 7.21
CA GLY A 421 -4.10 -7.77 8.04
C GLY A 421 -4.83 -7.54 9.35
N VAL A 422 -5.42 -8.61 9.90
CA VAL A 422 -6.05 -8.54 11.25
C VAL A 422 -5.02 -8.43 12.38
N ASP A 423 -3.75 -8.72 12.09
CA ASP A 423 -2.58 -8.42 12.92
C ASP A 423 -1.41 -8.11 11.96
N TRP A 424 -0.46 -7.29 12.40
CA TRP A 424 0.79 -7.04 11.67
C TRP A 424 1.83 -8.13 11.92
N ARG A 425 1.65 -8.92 12.99
CA ARG A 425 2.59 -9.99 13.41
C ARG A 425 2.44 -11.29 12.62
N GLY A 426 1.32 -11.48 11.92
CA GLY A 426 1.01 -12.71 11.20
C GLY A 426 -0.42 -12.73 10.65
N TRP A 427 -0.74 -13.77 9.86
CA TRP A 427 -2.05 -14.00 9.24
C TRP A 427 -3.25 -13.89 10.19
N GLY A 428 -3.06 -14.22 11.46
CA GLY A 428 -4.06 -14.00 12.50
C GLY A 428 -5.16 -15.06 12.59
N GLY A 429 -4.95 -16.26 12.05
CA GLY A 429 -5.94 -17.36 12.11
C GLY A 429 -6.44 -17.71 13.52
N ALA A 430 -5.65 -17.48 14.57
CA ALA A 430 -6.09 -17.68 15.96
C ALA A 430 -7.03 -16.58 16.48
N ILE A 431 -6.89 -15.34 15.99
CA ILE A 431 -7.70 -14.19 16.43
C ILE A 431 -8.90 -13.93 15.50
N ASP A 432 -8.83 -14.39 14.24
CA ASP A 432 -9.92 -14.32 13.26
C ASP A 432 -10.16 -15.68 12.57
N PRO A 433 -10.46 -16.77 13.32
CA PRO A 433 -10.59 -18.13 12.78
C PRO A 433 -11.75 -18.29 11.78
N HIS A 434 -12.64 -17.31 11.70
CA HIS A 434 -13.78 -17.29 10.80
C HIS A 434 -13.64 -16.23 9.69
N MET A 435 -12.46 -15.61 9.54
CA MET A 435 -12.14 -14.61 8.52
C MET A 435 -13.09 -13.40 8.49
N ARG A 436 -13.65 -13.02 9.64
CA ARG A 436 -14.62 -11.92 9.76
C ARG A 436 -13.95 -10.57 9.52
N GLY A 437 -12.78 -10.34 10.12
CA GLY A 437 -11.98 -9.14 9.90
C GLY A 437 -11.45 -9.07 8.48
N GLN A 438 -10.93 -10.19 7.97
CA GLN A 438 -10.44 -10.30 6.59
C GLN A 438 -11.53 -9.97 5.55
N ARG A 439 -12.73 -10.57 5.66
CA ARG A 439 -13.84 -10.28 4.73
C ARG A 439 -14.31 -8.83 4.84
N GLN A 440 -14.43 -8.30 6.05
CA GLN A 440 -14.86 -6.92 6.25
C GLN A 440 -13.92 -5.92 5.55
N ALA A 441 -12.61 -6.13 5.64
CA ALA A 441 -11.64 -5.28 4.95
C ALA A 441 -11.70 -5.43 3.43
N LEU A 442 -11.83 -6.67 2.93
CA LEU A 442 -11.95 -6.95 1.50
C LEU A 442 -13.17 -6.21 0.89
N TRP A 443 -14.34 -6.38 1.51
CA TRP A 443 -15.59 -5.75 1.07
C TRP A 443 -15.58 -4.24 1.23
N SER A 444 -15.03 -3.71 2.34
CA SER A 444 -14.98 -2.27 2.56
C SER A 444 -13.92 -1.57 1.73
N GLY A 445 -12.83 -2.22 1.34
CA GLY A 445 -12.01 -1.69 0.26
C GLY A 445 -12.85 -1.52 -1.00
N ALA A 446 -13.52 -2.59 -1.44
CA ALA A 446 -14.26 -2.57 -2.69
C ALA A 446 -15.43 -1.58 -2.71
N LEU A 447 -16.11 -1.39 -1.57
CA LEU A 447 -17.34 -0.59 -1.46
C LEU A 447 -17.21 0.71 -0.66
N GLY A 448 -16.11 0.91 0.05
CA GLY A 448 -15.88 2.05 0.95
C GLY A 448 -15.33 3.30 0.24
N GLY A 449 -15.07 3.22 -1.07
CA GLY A 449 -14.58 4.34 -1.86
C GLY A 449 -13.09 4.30 -2.22
N THR A 450 -12.38 3.22 -1.88
CA THR A 450 -11.00 3.03 -2.37
C THR A 450 -10.97 2.56 -3.82
N VAL A 451 -9.80 2.62 -4.46
CA VAL A 451 -9.62 2.24 -5.88
C VAL A 451 -9.93 0.77 -6.20
N GLY A 452 -10.12 -0.05 -5.17
CA GLY A 452 -10.34 -1.48 -5.28
C GLY A 452 -10.56 -2.10 -3.90
N ALA A 453 -10.56 -3.42 -3.83
CA ALA A 453 -10.56 -4.15 -2.57
C ALA A 453 -9.28 -3.88 -1.74
N ALA A 454 -9.34 -4.09 -0.42
CA ALA A 454 -8.15 -3.99 0.42
C ALA A 454 -7.17 -5.12 0.08
N VAL A 455 -5.89 -4.78 -0.02
CA VAL A 455 -4.84 -5.67 -0.54
C VAL A 455 -4.19 -6.40 0.63
N SER A 456 -4.44 -7.70 0.78
CA SER A 456 -3.87 -8.47 1.89
C SER A 456 -2.34 -8.54 1.81
N TRP A 457 -1.65 -8.48 2.94
CA TRP A 457 -0.20 -8.72 3.04
C TRP A 457 0.17 -10.21 3.08
N TRP A 458 -0.79 -11.10 3.35
CA TRP A 458 -0.53 -12.49 3.72
C TRP A 458 -0.78 -13.46 2.55
N TRP A 459 -0.06 -13.27 1.44
CA TRP A 459 -0.29 -14.06 0.21
C TRP A 459 0.16 -15.51 0.30
N GLU A 460 1.20 -15.76 1.10
CA GLU A 460 1.67 -17.11 1.37
C GLU A 460 0.57 -17.93 2.06
N GLU A 461 -0.14 -17.33 3.02
CA GLU A 461 -1.27 -17.96 3.68
C GLU A 461 -2.53 -18.01 2.82
N ILE A 462 -2.78 -17.01 1.96
CA ILE A 462 -3.88 -17.09 0.98
C ILE A 462 -3.72 -18.31 0.07
N GLU A 463 -2.50 -18.55 -0.41
CA GLU A 463 -2.15 -19.75 -1.20
C GLU A 463 -2.28 -21.02 -0.34
N ALA A 464 -1.65 -21.05 0.84
CA ALA A 464 -1.58 -22.26 1.68
C ALA A 464 -2.94 -22.71 2.21
N ASP A 465 -3.79 -21.76 2.63
CA ASP A 465 -5.13 -22.01 3.16
C ASP A 465 -6.22 -22.00 2.06
N ASN A 466 -5.84 -21.77 0.80
CA ASN A 466 -6.73 -21.66 -0.36
C ASN A 466 -7.89 -20.67 -0.12
N VAL A 467 -7.55 -19.41 0.18
CA VAL A 467 -8.51 -18.34 0.48
C VAL A 467 -9.17 -17.76 -0.79
N TYR A 468 -8.68 -18.10 -1.98
CA TYR A 468 -9.20 -17.66 -3.29
C TYR A 468 -10.73 -17.78 -3.47
N PRO A 469 -11.47 -18.76 -2.91
CA PRO A 469 -12.94 -18.80 -2.99
C PRO A 469 -13.63 -17.55 -2.41
N VAL A 470 -13.06 -16.90 -1.39
CA VAL A 470 -13.59 -15.65 -0.83
C VAL A 470 -13.45 -14.49 -1.82
N TYR A 471 -12.32 -14.41 -2.54
CA TYR A 471 -12.12 -13.45 -3.63
C TYR A 471 -13.06 -13.73 -4.80
N ALA A 472 -13.27 -15.00 -5.15
CA ALA A 472 -14.22 -15.41 -6.20
C ALA A 472 -15.67 -15.03 -5.84
N ALA A 473 -16.07 -15.18 -4.57
CA ALA A 473 -17.37 -14.76 -4.07
C ALA A 473 -17.56 -13.24 -4.20
N LEU A 474 -16.59 -12.45 -3.73
CA LEU A 474 -16.57 -11.00 -3.89
C LEU A 474 -16.68 -10.60 -5.37
N SER A 475 -15.73 -11.06 -6.20
CA SER A 475 -15.64 -10.70 -7.61
C SER A 475 -16.91 -11.09 -8.38
N GLY A 476 -17.48 -12.27 -8.10
CA GLY A 476 -18.73 -12.73 -8.70
C GLY A 476 -19.93 -11.83 -8.36
N ILE A 477 -20.09 -11.42 -7.09
CA ILE A 477 -21.17 -10.52 -6.69
C ILE A 477 -20.97 -9.12 -7.31
N LEU A 478 -19.74 -8.57 -7.24
CA LEU A 478 -19.41 -7.27 -7.82
C LEU A 478 -19.64 -7.23 -9.34
N THR A 479 -19.28 -8.30 -10.04
CA THR A 479 -19.52 -8.46 -11.48
C THR A 479 -21.02 -8.44 -11.81
N ARG A 480 -21.84 -9.21 -11.07
CA ARG A 480 -23.31 -9.20 -11.24
C ARG A 480 -23.91 -7.82 -10.99
N GLY A 481 -23.35 -7.06 -10.07
CA GLY A 481 -23.76 -5.69 -9.78
C GLY A 481 -23.32 -4.66 -10.84
N GLY A 482 -22.46 -5.04 -11.79
CA GLY A 482 -21.88 -4.13 -12.77
C GLY A 482 -20.79 -3.22 -12.21
N TRP A 483 -20.12 -3.62 -11.12
CA TRP A 483 -19.08 -2.83 -10.44
C TRP A 483 -17.89 -2.52 -11.37
N HIS A 484 -17.54 -3.40 -12.30
CA HIS A 484 -16.44 -3.13 -13.24
C HIS A 484 -16.78 -2.08 -14.32
N GLN A 485 -17.99 -1.52 -14.32
CA GLN A 485 -18.48 -0.60 -15.34
C GLN A 485 -19.10 0.66 -14.73
N GLY A 486 -19.04 1.77 -15.47
CA GLY A 486 -19.70 3.03 -15.12
C GLY A 486 -19.09 3.78 -13.93
N ALA A 487 -19.70 4.93 -13.61
CA ALA A 487 -19.31 5.79 -12.50
C ALA A 487 -20.07 5.41 -11.23
N TRP A 488 -19.34 4.94 -10.23
CA TRP A 488 -19.87 4.61 -8.91
C TRP A 488 -19.38 5.61 -7.89
N ARG A 489 -20.13 5.79 -6.81
CA ARG A 489 -19.73 6.66 -5.69
C ARG A 489 -20.24 6.09 -4.38
N PRO A 490 -19.61 6.41 -3.23
CA PRO A 490 -20.15 6.08 -1.92
C PRO A 490 -21.61 6.49 -1.78
N ALA A 491 -22.44 5.57 -1.31
CA ALA A 491 -23.85 5.82 -1.05
C ALA A 491 -24.04 6.33 0.39
N LYS A 492 -24.99 7.24 0.57
CA LYS A 492 -25.44 7.66 1.89
C LYS A 492 -26.44 6.63 2.43
N VAL A 493 -26.13 6.04 3.58
CA VAL A 493 -26.92 5.00 4.25
C VAL A 493 -27.54 5.51 5.56
N ASP A 494 -28.67 4.95 5.96
CA ASP A 494 -29.39 5.26 7.21
C ASP A 494 -29.77 3.93 7.90
N PRO A 495 -29.46 3.72 9.20
CA PRO A 495 -28.67 4.59 10.06
C PRO A 495 -27.21 4.70 9.59
N GLN A 496 -26.63 5.88 9.74
CA GLN A 496 -25.17 6.04 9.61
C GLN A 496 -24.49 5.25 10.73
N PRO A 497 -23.35 4.59 10.47
CA PRO A 497 -22.57 3.99 11.53
C PRO A 497 -22.19 5.05 12.58
N MET A 498 -22.50 4.82 13.85
CA MET A 498 -22.22 5.76 14.94
C MET A 498 -21.31 5.13 15.99
N ILE A 499 -20.40 5.93 16.54
CA ILE A 499 -19.63 5.56 17.72
C ILE A 499 -20.57 5.44 18.92
N ALA A 500 -20.36 4.42 19.74
CA ALA A 500 -21.15 4.21 20.96
C ALA A 500 -20.98 5.38 21.94
N PRO A 501 -22.03 5.82 22.65
CA PRO A 501 -21.91 6.77 23.75
C PRO A 501 -20.92 6.28 24.81
N GLY A 502 -20.10 7.19 25.33
CA GLY A 502 -19.13 6.87 26.40
C GLY A 502 -19.75 6.69 27.80
N ARG A 503 -21.06 6.87 27.94
CA ARG A 503 -21.80 6.85 29.22
C ARG A 503 -22.91 5.79 29.18
N VAL A 504 -23.08 5.05 30.28
CA VAL A 504 -24.15 4.05 30.41
C VAL A 504 -25.53 4.73 30.57
N GLY A 505 -26.60 4.06 30.16
CA GLY A 505 -27.97 4.45 30.45
C GLY A 505 -28.48 3.85 31.76
N GLU A 506 -29.78 3.62 31.83
CA GLU A 506 -30.40 2.93 32.96
C GLU A 506 -30.17 1.41 32.89
N PRO A 507 -30.07 0.72 34.04
CA PRO A 507 -30.09 -0.74 34.09
C PRO A 507 -31.33 -1.32 33.43
N LEU A 508 -31.18 -2.45 32.75
CA LEU A 508 -32.32 -3.16 32.15
C LEU A 508 -33.12 -3.86 33.27
N PRO A 509 -34.46 -3.78 33.27
CA PRO A 509 -35.30 -4.41 34.32
C PRO A 509 -35.05 -5.92 34.48
N ASP A 510 -34.84 -6.63 33.37
CA ASP A 510 -34.54 -8.06 33.33
C ASP A 510 -33.07 -8.34 32.92
N GLY A 511 -32.20 -7.34 33.11
CA GLY A 511 -30.79 -7.41 32.74
C GLY A 511 -30.01 -8.40 33.60
N GLY A 512 -29.19 -9.24 32.95
CA GLY A 512 -28.29 -10.15 33.65
C GLY A 512 -27.11 -9.43 34.30
N VAL A 513 -26.24 -10.22 34.96
CA VAL A 513 -24.94 -9.75 35.40
C VAL A 513 -23.87 -10.32 34.46
N PHE A 514 -23.12 -9.44 33.82
CA PHE A 514 -22.04 -9.76 32.91
C PHE A 514 -20.70 -9.93 33.65
N PHE A 515 -19.97 -10.96 33.23
CA PHE A 515 -18.60 -11.27 33.63
C PHE A 515 -17.79 -11.53 32.37
N GLY A 516 -16.69 -10.80 32.17
CA GLY A 516 -15.89 -11.04 30.96
C GLY A 516 -14.77 -10.06 30.69
N LYS A 517 -14.07 -10.32 29.59
CA LYS A 517 -12.97 -9.49 29.08
C LYS A 517 -13.53 -8.28 28.35
N VAL A 518 -12.96 -7.11 28.63
CA VAL A 518 -13.10 -5.90 27.81
C VAL A 518 -12.00 -5.95 26.76
N THR A 519 -12.38 -5.89 25.48
CA THR A 519 -11.41 -5.94 24.38
C THR A 519 -10.73 -4.58 24.26
N LEU A 520 -9.39 -4.57 24.21
CA LEU A 520 -8.59 -3.35 24.07
C LEU A 520 -7.91 -3.30 22.70
N ASN A 521 -7.71 -2.10 22.20
CA ASN A 521 -6.96 -1.86 20.98
C ASN A 521 -5.47 -2.06 21.22
N GLN A 522 -4.85 -2.98 20.48
CA GLN A 522 -3.43 -3.30 20.63
C GLN A 522 -2.50 -2.38 19.82
N MET A 523 -3.04 -1.40 19.08
CA MET A 523 -2.25 -0.46 18.28
C MET A 523 -1.94 0.80 19.08
N GLY A 524 -0.78 0.80 19.76
CA GLY A 524 -0.38 1.84 20.71
C GLY A 524 -0.11 3.23 20.12
N TRP A 525 -0.13 3.38 18.80
CA TRP A 525 0.02 4.67 18.11
C TRP A 525 -1.32 5.34 17.79
N LYS A 526 -2.45 4.64 17.94
CA LYS A 526 -3.77 5.20 17.68
C LYS A 526 -4.19 6.20 18.74
N ASN A 527 -4.83 7.28 18.29
CA ASN A 527 -5.46 8.25 19.16
C ASN A 527 -6.94 7.91 19.34
N LEU A 528 -7.26 7.16 20.39
CA LEU A 528 -8.62 6.77 20.74
C LEU A 528 -9.21 7.70 21.81
N SER A 529 -10.54 7.71 21.97
CA SER A 529 -11.23 8.57 22.95
C SER A 529 -10.78 8.30 24.39
N GLY A 530 -10.45 7.03 24.71
CA GLY A 530 -10.15 6.57 26.06
C GLY A 530 -11.39 6.30 26.90
N GLU A 531 -12.59 6.42 26.34
CA GLU A 531 -13.85 6.31 27.10
C GLU A 531 -14.82 5.33 26.42
N ALA A 532 -15.41 4.43 27.21
CA ALA A 532 -16.44 3.51 26.73
C ALA A 532 -17.47 3.21 27.82
N ALA A 533 -18.75 3.17 27.42
CA ALA A 533 -19.80 2.60 28.25
C ALA A 533 -19.79 1.07 28.09
N ILE A 534 -19.74 0.34 29.21
CA ILE A 534 -19.78 -1.12 29.23
C ILE A 534 -21.16 -1.55 29.69
N THR A 535 -22.09 -1.56 28.75
CA THR A 535 -23.51 -1.86 29.01
C THR A 535 -23.83 -3.36 29.07
N GLY A 536 -22.90 -4.21 28.62
CA GLY A 536 -23.02 -5.67 28.59
C GLY A 536 -21.92 -6.31 27.72
N ALA A 537 -22.08 -7.60 27.40
CA ALA A 537 -21.05 -8.38 26.72
C ALA A 537 -20.66 -7.84 25.33
N LEU A 538 -21.64 -7.35 24.55
CA LEU A 538 -21.37 -6.77 23.24
C LEU A 538 -20.53 -5.49 23.36
N ALA A 539 -20.93 -4.56 24.23
CA ALA A 539 -20.19 -3.32 24.46
C ALA A 539 -18.76 -3.58 24.95
N ALA A 540 -18.58 -4.55 25.86
CA ALA A 540 -17.24 -4.99 26.30
C ALA A 540 -16.39 -5.52 25.14
N SER A 541 -16.98 -6.27 24.21
CA SER A 541 -16.26 -6.80 23.04
C SER A 541 -15.93 -5.75 21.98
N ARG A 542 -16.73 -4.68 21.90
CA ARG A 542 -16.59 -3.54 20.98
C ARG A 542 -15.68 -2.43 21.53
N ALA A 543 -15.26 -2.52 22.79
CA ALA A 543 -14.51 -1.46 23.47
C ALA A 543 -13.15 -1.13 22.83
N SER A 544 -12.58 -2.00 21.97
CA SER A 544 -11.33 -1.73 21.24
C SER A 544 -11.45 -0.60 20.21
N GLU A 545 -12.67 -0.17 19.89
CA GLU A 545 -12.90 1.03 19.07
C GLU A 545 -12.59 2.33 19.82
N SER A 546 -12.50 2.28 21.15
CA SER A 546 -12.39 3.48 22.01
C SER A 546 -11.30 3.37 23.07
N LEU A 547 -10.91 2.16 23.46
CA LEU A 547 -9.96 1.92 24.55
C LEU A 547 -8.65 1.33 24.02
N SER A 548 -7.54 1.94 24.43
CA SER A 548 -6.18 1.48 24.13
C SER A 548 -5.71 0.47 25.18
N ALA A 549 -4.96 -0.54 24.76
CA ALA A 549 -4.20 -1.43 25.63
C ALA A 549 -2.95 -0.74 26.22
N TYR A 550 -2.45 0.31 25.58
CA TYR A 550 -1.33 1.11 26.06
C TYR A 550 -1.81 2.29 26.91
N LEU A 551 -1.28 2.41 28.12
CA LEU A 551 -1.40 3.61 28.96
C LEU A 551 -0.06 4.36 28.97
N ARG A 552 -0.06 5.56 28.37
CA ARG A 552 1.10 6.45 28.29
C ARG A 552 1.29 7.24 29.58
N GLY A 553 2.55 7.45 29.93
CA GLY A 553 3.06 8.19 31.08
C GLY A 553 3.56 9.59 30.68
N ALA A 554 4.24 10.23 31.64
CA ALA A 554 4.64 11.63 31.57
C ALA A 554 5.61 11.99 30.44
N ASP A 555 6.32 11.02 29.86
CA ASP A 555 7.23 11.20 28.73
C ASP A 555 6.49 11.45 27.41
N GLU A 556 5.22 11.02 27.30
CA GLU A 556 4.38 11.21 26.12
C GLU A 556 3.08 11.98 26.49
N PRO A 557 3.15 13.21 27.03
CA PRO A 557 2.00 13.92 27.62
C PRO A 557 0.87 14.14 26.61
N ALA A 558 1.21 14.40 25.34
CA ALA A 558 0.23 14.57 24.26
C ALA A 558 -0.63 13.31 24.01
N ARG A 559 -0.10 12.13 24.36
CA ARG A 559 -0.71 10.81 24.16
C ARG A 559 -1.22 10.19 25.45
N GLN A 560 -1.10 10.88 26.59
CA GLN A 560 -1.72 10.42 27.83
C GLN A 560 -3.23 10.48 27.70
N ARG A 561 -3.83 9.29 27.63
CA ARG A 561 -5.28 9.08 27.62
C ARG A 561 -5.60 8.00 28.65
N PRO A 562 -6.23 8.35 29.78
CA PRO A 562 -6.76 7.37 30.71
C PRO A 562 -7.81 6.49 30.03
N LEU A 563 -7.91 5.24 30.47
CA LEU A 563 -8.98 4.32 30.09
C LEU A 563 -10.13 4.50 31.08
N ARG A 564 -11.32 4.89 30.60
CA ARG A 564 -12.52 5.11 31.41
C ARG A 564 -13.63 4.14 31.03
N LEU A 565 -14.05 3.33 32.01
CA LEU A 565 -15.18 2.42 31.90
C LEU A 565 -16.37 3.02 32.65
N ASP A 566 -17.44 3.37 31.95
CA ASP A 566 -18.72 3.79 32.54
C ASP A 566 -19.67 2.59 32.55
N ALA A 567 -20.11 2.14 33.74
CA ALA A 567 -20.98 0.96 33.85
C ALA A 567 -21.89 1.01 35.09
N CYS A 568 -22.91 0.17 35.09
CA CYS A 568 -23.71 -0.16 36.26
C CYS A 568 -23.10 -1.39 36.92
N TRP A 569 -22.67 -1.28 38.18
CA TRP A 569 -21.95 -2.31 38.90
C TRP A 569 -22.88 -2.98 39.92
N ALA A 570 -22.87 -4.31 39.95
CA ALA A 570 -23.60 -5.14 40.91
C ALA A 570 -22.86 -5.21 42.26
N SER A 571 -23.44 -5.91 43.24
CA SER A 571 -22.75 -6.26 44.48
C SER A 571 -21.50 -7.11 44.18
N ASP A 572 -20.43 -6.89 44.94
CA ASP A 572 -19.12 -7.57 44.81
C ASP A 572 -18.34 -7.33 43.51
N ALA A 573 -18.72 -6.29 42.76
CA ALA A 573 -18.09 -5.94 41.49
C ALA A 573 -16.59 -5.63 41.59
N SER A 574 -15.86 -5.95 40.53
CA SER A 574 -14.43 -5.63 40.41
C SER A 574 -13.94 -5.51 38.98
N VAL A 575 -12.84 -4.77 38.82
CA VAL A 575 -12.03 -4.70 37.60
C VAL A 575 -10.68 -5.34 37.88
N THR A 576 -10.29 -6.32 37.07
CA THR A 576 -8.97 -6.96 37.12
C THR A 576 -8.16 -6.49 35.93
N VAL A 577 -7.00 -5.89 36.21
CA VAL A 577 -6.05 -5.38 35.22
C VAL A 577 -4.80 -6.26 35.26
N HIS A 578 -4.47 -6.90 34.15
CA HIS A 578 -3.21 -7.61 33.99
C HIS A 578 -2.27 -6.78 33.10
N VAL A 579 -1.07 -6.50 33.62
CA VAL A 579 -0.01 -5.79 32.90
C VAL A 579 1.07 -6.79 32.56
N ASN A 580 1.34 -6.97 31.28
CA ASN A 580 2.29 -7.97 30.81
C ASN A 580 3.57 -7.40 30.17
N GLU A 581 3.57 -6.11 29.81
CA GLU A 581 4.75 -5.42 29.31
C GLU A 581 4.75 -3.97 29.79
N LEU A 582 5.94 -3.44 30.04
CA LEU A 582 6.12 -2.02 30.36
C LEU A 582 7.46 -1.52 29.83
N ASN A 583 7.58 -0.19 29.72
CA ASN A 583 8.80 0.52 29.42
C ASN A 583 8.94 1.70 30.39
N GLY A 584 10.08 1.80 31.04
CA GLY A 584 10.37 2.81 32.06
C GLY A 584 9.68 2.53 33.41
N ASP A 585 9.59 3.56 34.23
CA ASP A 585 8.86 3.47 35.50
C ASP A 585 7.36 3.55 35.19
N ALA A 586 6.60 2.52 35.55
CA ALA A 586 5.17 2.45 35.34
C ALA A 586 4.42 2.43 36.67
N LEU A 587 3.39 3.28 36.77
CA LEU A 587 2.58 3.43 37.99
C LEU A 587 1.11 3.40 37.60
N LEU A 588 0.46 2.25 37.78
CA LEU A 588 -0.96 2.11 37.49
C LEU A 588 -1.77 2.79 38.60
N VAL A 589 -2.56 3.79 38.21
CA VAL A 589 -3.47 4.51 39.11
C VAL A 589 -4.90 4.23 38.68
N ALA A 590 -5.70 3.77 39.64
CA ALA A 590 -7.14 3.55 39.45
C ALA A 590 -7.95 4.57 40.26
N LYS A 591 -8.95 5.18 39.61
CA LYS A 591 -9.91 6.06 40.25
C LYS A 591 -11.34 5.57 40.02
N ILE A 592 -12.21 5.81 41.01
CA ILE A 592 -13.65 5.63 40.90
C ILE A 592 -14.29 7.00 41.09
N ASP A 593 -15.03 7.47 40.10
CA ASP A 593 -15.67 8.80 40.07
C ASP A 593 -14.70 9.94 40.42
N GLY A 594 -13.48 9.86 39.88
CA GLY A 594 -12.41 10.83 40.10
C GLY A 594 -11.64 10.68 41.42
N ARG A 595 -12.06 9.81 42.34
CA ARG A 595 -11.33 9.51 43.58
C ARG A 595 -10.36 8.36 43.38
N GLU A 596 -9.08 8.57 43.70
CA GLU A 596 -8.07 7.51 43.70
C GLU A 596 -8.42 6.41 44.72
N VAL A 597 -8.45 5.16 44.25
CA VAL A 597 -8.75 3.96 45.06
C VAL A 597 -7.62 2.95 45.04
N SER A 598 -6.74 3.00 44.03
CA SER A 598 -5.55 2.16 43.96
C SER A 598 -4.40 2.89 43.28
N ARG A 599 -3.19 2.60 43.76
CA ARG A 599 -1.91 3.05 43.20
C ARG A 599 -0.93 1.89 43.30
N SER A 600 -0.58 1.31 42.17
CA SER A 600 0.21 0.09 42.09
C SER A 600 1.45 0.32 41.24
N PRO A 601 2.66 0.31 41.83
CA PRO A 601 3.89 0.37 41.05
C PRO A 601 4.03 -0.93 40.24
N MET A 602 4.36 -0.81 38.95
CA MET A 602 4.61 -1.95 38.08
C MET A 602 6.12 -2.12 37.91
N ALA A 603 6.64 -3.28 38.35
CA ALA A 603 8.07 -3.59 38.24
C ALA A 603 8.38 -4.64 37.17
N LEU A 604 9.57 -4.53 36.59
CA LEU A 604 10.19 -5.65 35.87
C LEU A 604 10.79 -6.65 36.87
N PRO A 605 10.98 -7.92 36.49
CA PRO A 605 11.71 -8.88 37.31
C PRO A 605 13.10 -8.35 37.71
N PRO A 606 13.61 -8.65 38.92
CA PRO A 606 14.85 -8.06 39.45
C PRO A 606 16.10 -8.25 38.59
N ALA A 607 16.10 -9.22 37.67
CA ALA A 607 17.20 -9.51 36.75
C ALA A 607 17.14 -8.72 35.42
N SER A 608 16.15 -7.85 35.21
CA SER A 608 16.03 -7.09 33.96
C SER A 608 17.08 -5.98 33.87
N ALA A 609 18.04 -6.12 32.96
CA ALA A 609 18.99 -5.05 32.61
C ALA A 609 18.36 -3.95 31.73
N SER A 610 17.18 -4.21 31.16
CA SER A 610 16.46 -3.30 30.27
C SER A 610 15.38 -2.53 31.03
N ARG A 611 15.17 -1.26 30.65
CA ARG A 611 14.01 -0.45 31.10
C ARG A 611 12.70 -0.91 30.48
N ARG A 612 12.75 -1.70 29.41
CA ARG A 612 11.62 -2.35 28.76
C ARG A 612 11.67 -3.85 29.01
N GLY A 613 10.54 -4.45 29.37
CA GLY A 613 10.46 -5.89 29.52
C GLY A 613 9.06 -6.39 29.82
N THR A 614 8.96 -7.72 29.88
CA THR A 614 7.73 -8.40 30.28
C THR A 614 7.59 -8.42 31.80
N THR A 615 6.36 -8.39 32.25
CA THR A 615 5.98 -8.54 33.66
C THR A 615 4.73 -9.43 33.75
N ASP A 616 4.34 -9.83 34.96
CA ASP A 616 3.19 -10.68 35.23
C ASP A 616 2.52 -10.16 36.51
N GLN A 617 1.93 -8.96 36.39
CA GLN A 617 1.34 -8.25 37.52
C GLN A 617 -0.14 -8.04 37.30
N GLU A 618 -0.92 -8.45 38.30
CA GLU A 618 -2.37 -8.29 38.34
C GLU A 618 -2.78 -7.32 39.44
N VAL A 619 -3.70 -6.40 39.12
CA VAL A 619 -4.30 -5.47 40.07
C VAL A 619 -5.82 -5.63 40.04
N VAL A 620 -6.40 -5.92 41.21
CA VAL A 620 -7.85 -6.05 41.37
C VAL A 620 -8.40 -4.81 42.07
N ILE A 621 -9.34 -4.14 41.42
CA ILE A 621 -10.00 -2.92 41.91
C ILE A 621 -11.43 -3.28 42.26
N LYS A 622 -11.81 -3.19 43.54
CA LYS A 622 -13.19 -3.36 43.98
C LYS A 622 -14.01 -2.12 43.64
N VAL A 623 -15.19 -2.32 43.07
CA VAL A 623 -16.09 -1.25 42.65
C VAL A 623 -17.38 -1.31 43.48
N PRO A 624 -17.82 -0.21 44.11
CA PRO A 624 -19.10 -0.17 44.81
C PRO A 624 -20.27 -0.47 43.86
N PRO A 625 -21.39 -0.99 44.36
CA PRO A 625 -22.60 -1.18 43.55
C PRO A 625 -23.20 0.17 43.15
N GLY A 626 -23.79 0.21 41.96
CA GLY A 626 -24.38 1.42 41.38
C GLY A 626 -23.66 1.88 40.12
N ARG A 627 -24.03 3.06 39.61
CA ARG A 627 -23.40 3.62 38.41
C ARG A 627 -22.11 4.33 38.78
N HIS A 628 -21.00 3.83 38.25
CA HIS A 628 -19.67 4.39 38.52
C HIS A 628 -18.80 4.40 37.27
N GLN A 629 -17.91 5.38 37.20
CA GLN A 629 -16.83 5.42 36.22
C GLN A 629 -15.53 4.92 36.86
N VAL A 630 -14.93 3.89 36.27
CA VAL A 630 -13.58 3.42 36.63
C VAL A 630 -12.57 4.01 35.64
N GLU A 631 -11.65 4.83 36.12
CA GLU A 631 -10.53 5.38 35.34
C GLU A 631 -9.23 4.64 35.67
N LEU A 632 -8.51 4.18 34.64
CA LEU A 632 -7.17 3.61 34.72
C LEU A 632 -6.18 4.53 34.00
N SER A 633 -5.07 4.88 34.64
CA SER A 633 -4.03 5.75 34.07
C SER A 633 -2.64 5.29 34.46
N ASN A 634 -1.62 5.72 33.72
CA ASN A 634 -0.22 5.52 34.07
C ASN A 634 0.38 6.85 34.55
N ALA A 635 0.67 6.95 35.84
CA ALA A 635 1.32 8.11 36.45
C ALA A 635 2.86 8.03 36.42
N GLY A 636 3.41 7.00 35.79
CA GLY A 636 4.84 6.81 35.56
C GLY A 636 5.40 7.61 34.38
N SER A 637 6.63 7.31 33.96
CA SER A 637 7.37 8.03 32.92
C SER A 637 6.98 7.59 31.51
N ALA A 638 7.21 6.34 31.13
CA ALA A 638 6.99 5.88 29.75
C ALA A 638 5.63 5.18 29.55
N TRP A 639 5.54 3.87 29.33
CA TRP A 639 4.25 3.23 29.05
C TRP A 639 4.11 1.87 29.71
N LEU A 640 2.87 1.46 29.95
CA LEU A 640 2.52 0.09 30.31
C LEU A 640 1.50 -0.46 29.32
N TYR A 641 1.51 -1.77 29.12
CA TYR A 641 0.64 -2.50 28.21
C TYR A 641 -0.24 -3.48 28.99
N ILE A 642 -1.55 -3.35 28.79
CA ILE A 642 -2.61 -4.16 29.39
C ILE A 642 -3.07 -5.17 28.34
N ASP A 643 -2.66 -6.42 28.46
CA ASP A 643 -3.11 -7.49 27.56
C ASP A 643 -4.49 -8.05 27.96
N THR A 644 -4.86 -7.89 29.23
CA THR A 644 -6.12 -8.37 29.78
C THR A 644 -6.75 -7.39 30.77
N LEU A 645 -7.98 -6.99 30.46
CA LEU A 645 -8.87 -6.23 31.33
C LEU A 645 -10.15 -7.03 31.54
N ARG A 646 -10.41 -7.52 32.75
CA ARG A 646 -11.61 -8.29 33.08
C ARG A 646 -12.51 -7.51 34.01
N THR A 647 -13.81 -7.65 33.80
CA THR A 647 -14.84 -7.06 34.64
C THR A 647 -15.65 -8.18 35.28
N HIS A 648 -15.97 -8.00 36.55
CA HIS A 648 -16.85 -8.86 37.32
C HIS A 648 -17.98 -8.01 37.89
N GLY A 649 -19.23 -8.45 37.71
CA GLY A 649 -20.38 -7.78 38.32
C GLY A 649 -20.83 -6.54 37.56
N ILE A 650 -20.90 -6.55 36.23
CA ILE A 650 -21.57 -5.48 35.47
C ILE A 650 -23.04 -5.85 35.32
N GLN A 651 -23.93 -5.02 35.86
CA GLN A 651 -25.37 -5.14 35.60
C GLN A 651 -25.67 -4.65 34.18
N GLU A 652 -26.36 -5.47 33.39
CA GLU A 652 -26.72 -5.10 32.03
C GLU A 652 -27.61 -3.84 32.01
N ALA A 653 -27.29 -2.95 31.10
CA ALA A 653 -27.91 -1.63 31.00
C ALA A 653 -28.15 -1.24 29.53
N GLY A 654 -28.99 -0.23 29.33
CA GLY A 654 -29.11 0.44 28.03
C GLY A 654 -27.98 1.43 27.78
N PHE A 655 -27.90 1.94 26.55
CA PHE A 655 -27.25 3.24 26.32
C PHE A 655 -28.27 4.37 26.46
N PRO A 656 -27.83 5.63 26.70
CA PRO A 656 -28.71 6.79 26.70
C PRO A 656 -29.54 6.90 25.41
N ASP A 657 -30.73 7.50 25.54
CA ASP A 657 -31.64 7.80 24.43
C ASP A 657 -32.05 6.59 23.56
N GLY A 658 -31.95 5.37 24.11
CA GLY A 658 -32.29 4.14 23.40
C GLY A 658 -31.28 3.77 22.31
N TRP A 659 -30.06 4.29 22.37
CA TRP A 659 -29.00 3.91 21.44
C TRP A 659 -28.70 2.41 21.53
N ARG A 660 -28.46 1.76 20.38
CA ARG A 660 -27.96 0.37 20.31
C ARG A 660 -27.04 0.25 19.11
N TYR A 661 -26.09 -0.69 19.19
CA TYR A 661 -25.32 -1.12 18.03
C TYR A 661 -26.27 -1.60 16.92
N ARG A 662 -26.13 -1.01 15.74
CA ARG A 662 -26.85 -1.39 14.52
C ARG A 662 -25.90 -2.14 13.58
N ALA A 663 -26.46 -2.80 12.58
CA ALA A 663 -25.64 -3.36 11.52
C ALA A 663 -24.83 -2.26 10.81
N GLU A 664 -23.54 -2.48 10.60
CA GLU A 664 -22.69 -1.54 9.88
C GLU A 664 -22.86 -1.78 8.39
N THR A 665 -23.12 -0.73 7.61
CA THR A 665 -23.31 -0.85 6.17
C THR A 665 -22.35 0.05 5.41
N VAL A 666 -21.65 -0.53 4.43
CA VAL A 666 -20.95 0.20 3.38
C VAL A 666 -21.61 -0.07 2.05
N ALA A 667 -21.67 0.95 1.19
CA ALA A 667 -22.38 0.85 -0.07
C ALA A 667 -21.81 1.78 -1.13
N LEU A 668 -21.80 1.31 -2.38
CA LEU A 668 -21.61 2.14 -3.56
C LEU A 668 -22.90 2.23 -4.35
N ARG A 669 -23.08 3.33 -5.08
CA ARG A 669 -24.21 3.53 -5.98
C ARG A 669 -23.81 4.14 -7.32
N THR A 670 -24.63 3.86 -8.33
CA THR A 670 -24.77 4.68 -9.54
C THR A 670 -25.98 5.62 -9.38
N ALA A 671 -26.61 6.03 -10.49
CA ALA A 671 -27.86 6.78 -10.46
C ALA A 671 -29.00 5.96 -9.81
N ASP A 672 -29.16 4.69 -10.19
CA ASP A 672 -30.31 3.83 -9.88
C ASP A 672 -29.93 2.40 -9.47
N LYS A 673 -28.64 2.06 -9.38
CA LYS A 673 -28.14 0.79 -8.84
C LYS A 673 -27.30 0.99 -7.60
N ALA A 674 -27.30 0.02 -6.69
CA ALA A 674 -26.39 -0.02 -5.54
C ALA A 674 -25.84 -1.42 -5.28
N ILE A 675 -24.66 -1.46 -4.66
CA ILE A 675 -24.07 -2.65 -4.06
C ILE A 675 -23.80 -2.30 -2.61
N LEU A 676 -24.20 -3.17 -1.69
CA LEU A 676 -24.10 -2.93 -0.26
C LEU A 676 -23.58 -4.18 0.46
N TYR A 677 -22.79 -3.95 1.50
CA TYR A 677 -22.26 -4.96 2.41
C TYR A 677 -22.65 -4.55 3.83
N VAL A 678 -23.37 -5.43 4.50
CA VAL A 678 -23.99 -5.20 5.81
C VAL A 678 -23.38 -6.20 6.80
N VAL A 679 -22.90 -5.70 7.93
CA VAL A 679 -22.18 -6.47 8.96
C VAL A 679 -22.96 -6.46 10.26
N SER A 680 -23.17 -7.63 10.84
CA SER A 680 -23.81 -7.79 12.15
C SER A 680 -23.01 -7.04 13.22
N PRO A 681 -23.66 -6.32 14.14
CA PRO A 681 -22.95 -5.63 15.23
C PRO A 681 -22.10 -6.59 16.08
N TYR A 682 -22.46 -7.88 16.10
CA TYR A 682 -21.74 -8.95 16.81
C TYR A 682 -20.54 -9.53 16.03
N ALA A 683 -20.40 -9.20 14.75
CA ALA A 683 -19.33 -9.69 13.87
C ALA A 683 -18.25 -8.64 13.60
N VAL A 684 -18.46 -7.39 14.00
CA VAL A 684 -17.53 -6.29 13.72
C VAL A 684 -16.21 -6.52 14.42
N PHE A 685 -15.16 -6.75 13.64
CA PHE A 685 -13.87 -7.20 14.15
C PHE A 685 -13.27 -6.18 15.14
N PRO A 686 -12.63 -6.60 16.25
CA PRO A 686 -12.42 -7.98 16.71
C PRO A 686 -13.61 -8.56 17.50
N ALA A 687 -14.71 -7.81 17.68
CA ALA A 687 -15.87 -8.30 18.41
C ALA A 687 -16.45 -9.54 17.71
N GLY A 688 -16.65 -10.59 18.51
CA GLY A 688 -17.16 -11.86 18.04
C GLY A 688 -16.22 -12.65 17.14
N ALA A 689 -15.02 -12.18 16.77
CA ALA A 689 -14.14 -12.86 15.80
C ALA A 689 -13.87 -14.34 16.12
N GLN A 690 -13.71 -14.68 17.41
CA GLN A 690 -13.46 -16.04 17.89
C GLN A 690 -14.73 -16.82 18.30
N LYS A 691 -15.91 -16.20 18.25
CA LYS A 691 -17.17 -16.88 18.65
C LYS A 691 -17.63 -17.83 17.56
N TYR A 692 -17.90 -19.08 17.93
CA TYR A 692 -18.36 -20.10 17.00
C TYR A 692 -19.71 -19.76 16.34
N ARG A 693 -20.67 -19.24 17.11
CA ARG A 693 -21.96 -18.72 16.61
C ARG A 693 -22.20 -17.30 17.09
N LEU A 694 -22.79 -16.49 16.22
CA LEU A 694 -23.25 -15.15 16.53
C LEU A 694 -24.78 -15.12 16.55
N PRO A 695 -25.41 -14.17 17.28
CA PRO A 695 -26.85 -13.98 17.22
C PRO A 695 -27.32 -13.64 15.80
N VAL A 696 -28.39 -14.30 15.35
CA VAL A 696 -29.07 -13.94 14.11
C VAL A 696 -29.63 -12.53 14.25
N GLN A 697 -29.38 -11.69 13.26
CA GLN A 697 -29.99 -10.38 13.13
C GLN A 697 -31.34 -10.53 12.44
N HIS A 698 -32.40 -10.01 13.05
CA HIS A 698 -33.76 -10.10 12.54
C HIS A 698 -34.31 -8.71 12.24
N SER A 699 -35.07 -8.60 11.14
CA SER A 699 -35.80 -7.37 10.78
C SER A 699 -34.93 -6.10 10.76
N GLU A 700 -33.65 -6.24 10.41
CA GLU A 700 -32.78 -5.08 10.25
C GLU A 700 -33.21 -4.28 9.02
N SER A 701 -33.19 -2.96 9.15
CA SER A 701 -33.60 -2.02 8.10
C SER A 701 -32.47 -1.06 7.82
N VAL A 702 -32.09 -0.97 6.55
CA VAL A 702 -31.13 0.01 6.03
C VAL A 702 -31.85 0.85 5.00
N ALA A 703 -31.61 2.16 4.92
CA ALA A 703 -32.15 2.97 3.83
C ALA A 703 -31.04 3.65 3.04
N LEU A 704 -31.11 3.56 1.71
CA LEU A 704 -30.29 4.36 0.81
C LEU A 704 -30.93 5.74 0.65
N GLN A 705 -30.15 6.79 0.83
CA GLN A 705 -30.60 8.17 0.67
C GLN A 705 -30.35 8.70 -0.74
N GLU A 706 -31.01 9.81 -1.07
CA GLU A 706 -30.94 10.50 -2.35
C GLU A 706 -31.33 9.58 -3.52
N TRP A 707 -32.34 8.72 -3.30
CA TRP A 707 -32.72 7.68 -4.24
C TRP A 707 -33.89 8.10 -5.16
N PRO A 708 -33.84 7.78 -6.48
CA PRO A 708 -34.95 8.08 -7.38
C PRO A 708 -36.23 7.34 -6.97
N VAL A 709 -37.39 7.96 -7.22
CA VAL A 709 -38.69 7.31 -6.99
C VAL A 709 -38.84 6.16 -7.96
N GLY A 710 -39.23 4.98 -7.46
CA GLY A 710 -39.40 3.79 -8.29
C GLY A 710 -39.51 2.51 -7.47
N ARG A 711 -39.68 1.38 -8.15
CA ARG A 711 -39.62 0.05 -7.56
C ARG A 711 -38.26 -0.57 -7.86
N TYR A 712 -37.68 -1.20 -6.86
CA TYR A 712 -36.35 -1.79 -6.93
C TYR A 712 -36.40 -3.23 -6.44
N GLN A 713 -35.74 -4.12 -7.17
CA GLN A 713 -35.43 -5.47 -6.74
C GLN A 713 -34.09 -5.47 -6.02
N ILE A 714 -34.01 -6.21 -4.92
CA ILE A 714 -32.77 -6.41 -4.17
C ILE A 714 -32.48 -7.90 -4.09
N ARG A 715 -31.35 -8.32 -4.67
CA ARG A 715 -30.85 -9.70 -4.55
C ARG A 715 -29.79 -9.74 -3.46
N TRP A 716 -29.94 -10.66 -2.52
CA TRP A 716 -29.09 -10.80 -1.34
C TRP A 716 -28.21 -12.03 -1.46
N TYR A 717 -26.95 -11.90 -1.09
CA TYR A 717 -25.91 -12.92 -1.25
C TYR A 717 -25.15 -13.16 0.05
N ASP A 718 -24.74 -14.40 0.26
CA ASP A 718 -23.74 -14.77 1.25
C ASP A 718 -22.35 -14.31 0.78
N PRO A 719 -21.68 -13.38 1.49
CA PRO A 719 -20.37 -12.85 1.12
C PRO A 719 -19.25 -13.90 1.10
N LYS A 720 -19.41 -15.04 1.79
CA LYS A 720 -18.41 -16.10 1.87
C LYS A 720 -18.43 -16.99 0.63
N SER A 721 -19.62 -17.33 0.15
CA SER A 721 -19.81 -18.32 -0.92
C SER A 721 -20.25 -17.72 -2.26
N GLY A 722 -20.70 -16.46 -2.28
CA GLY A 722 -21.24 -15.82 -3.48
C GLY A 722 -22.63 -16.32 -3.88
N ARG A 723 -23.25 -17.17 -3.04
CA ARG A 723 -24.56 -17.78 -3.27
C ARG A 723 -25.66 -16.77 -2.96
N GLU A 724 -26.65 -16.68 -3.84
CA GLU A 724 -27.87 -15.91 -3.58
C GLU A 724 -28.69 -16.60 -2.48
N ILE A 725 -29.14 -15.83 -1.48
CA ILE A 725 -29.87 -16.35 -0.32
C ILE A 725 -31.31 -15.85 -0.26
N ALA A 726 -31.61 -14.68 -0.84
CA ALA A 726 -32.96 -14.13 -0.88
C ALA A 726 -33.08 -13.06 -1.97
N ALA A 727 -34.32 -12.76 -2.35
CA ALA A 727 -34.67 -11.58 -3.14
C ALA A 727 -35.82 -10.84 -2.48
N THR A 728 -35.73 -9.52 -2.40
CA THR A 728 -36.79 -8.65 -1.88
C THR A 728 -37.11 -7.55 -2.90
N GLU A 729 -38.27 -6.91 -2.75
CA GLU A 729 -38.63 -5.74 -3.55
C GLU A 729 -39.05 -4.60 -2.62
N GLN A 730 -38.65 -3.38 -2.97
CA GLN A 730 -38.93 -2.19 -2.18
C GLN A 730 -39.24 -1.00 -3.09
N ALA A 731 -40.06 -0.08 -2.57
CA ALA A 731 -40.38 1.17 -3.26
C ALA A 731 -39.56 2.31 -2.67
N ALA A 732 -38.86 3.05 -3.53
CA ALA A 732 -38.22 4.28 -3.14
C ALA A 732 -39.23 5.43 -3.24
N GLN A 733 -39.34 6.20 -2.16
CA GLN A 733 -40.19 7.38 -2.08
C GLN A 733 -39.51 8.45 -1.22
N LEU A 734 -39.83 9.73 -1.46
CA LEU A 734 -39.29 10.86 -0.68
C LEU A 734 -37.75 10.86 -0.60
N GLY A 735 -37.08 10.44 -1.68
CA GLY A 735 -35.61 10.40 -1.75
C GLY A 735 -34.96 9.29 -0.92
N LYS A 736 -35.72 8.31 -0.40
CA LYS A 736 -35.18 7.17 0.34
C LYS A 736 -35.65 5.85 -0.27
N LEU A 737 -34.75 4.87 -0.33
CA LEU A 737 -35.08 3.46 -0.60
C LEU A 737 -34.86 2.65 0.69
N PRO A 738 -35.92 2.33 1.45
CA PRO A 738 -35.81 1.44 2.60
C PRO A 738 -35.58 0.00 2.13
N LEU A 739 -34.67 -0.69 2.79
CA LEU A 739 -34.26 -2.06 2.52
C LEU A 739 -34.53 -2.90 3.76
N THR A 740 -35.46 -3.85 3.63
CA THR A 740 -35.59 -4.94 4.60
C THR A 740 -34.50 -5.96 4.34
N VAL A 741 -33.54 -6.06 5.27
CA VAL A 741 -32.43 -7.01 5.19
C VAL A 741 -32.95 -8.38 5.66
N PRO A 742 -32.79 -9.46 4.87
CA PRO A 742 -33.10 -10.82 5.32
C PRO A 742 -32.30 -11.21 6.57
N ASP A 743 -32.78 -12.19 7.32
CA ASP A 743 -32.08 -12.70 8.49
C ASP A 743 -30.64 -13.15 8.14
N PHE A 744 -29.67 -12.72 8.95
CA PHE A 744 -28.25 -13.03 8.74
C PHE A 744 -27.48 -13.08 10.07
N GLU A 745 -26.41 -13.87 10.14
CA GLU A 745 -25.62 -14.03 11.38
C GLU A 745 -24.39 -13.13 11.43
N GLU A 746 -23.59 -13.10 10.35
CA GLU A 746 -22.30 -12.40 10.31
C GLU A 746 -22.32 -11.18 9.40
N ASP A 747 -22.53 -11.42 8.11
CA ASP A 747 -22.50 -10.43 7.06
C ASP A 747 -23.38 -10.85 5.88
N ILE A 748 -23.83 -9.88 5.09
CA ILE A 748 -24.70 -10.09 3.93
C ILE A 748 -24.43 -9.01 2.87
N ALA A 749 -24.42 -9.39 1.59
CA ALA A 749 -24.26 -8.46 0.48
C ALA A 749 -25.58 -8.30 -0.29
N GLY A 750 -25.88 -7.11 -0.79
CA GLY A 750 -27.09 -6.83 -1.56
C GLY A 750 -26.79 -6.11 -2.87
N LEU A 751 -27.50 -6.49 -3.93
CA LEU A 751 -27.51 -5.83 -5.23
C LEU A 751 -28.88 -5.20 -5.47
N VAL A 752 -28.91 -3.88 -5.64
CA VAL A 752 -30.14 -3.10 -5.88
C VAL A 752 -30.22 -2.74 -7.35
N GLU A 753 -31.33 -3.07 -8.01
CA GLU A 753 -31.60 -2.76 -9.41
C GLU A 753 -33.06 -2.31 -9.60
N PRO A 754 -33.36 -1.42 -10.56
CA PRO A 754 -34.75 -1.04 -10.88
C PRO A 754 -35.52 -2.25 -11.42
N VAL A 755 -36.79 -2.39 -11.00
CA VAL A 755 -37.72 -3.34 -11.60
C VAL A 755 -38.09 -2.82 -13.00
N LYS A 756 -37.90 -3.66 -14.02
CA LYS A 756 -38.22 -3.32 -15.41
C LYS A 756 -39.72 -3.30 -15.68
#